data_AF-A0A1D6IKE6-F1
#
_entry.id   AF-A0A1D6IKE6-F1
#
_cell.length_a   1.000
_cell.length_b   1.000
_cell.length_c   1.000
_cell.angle_alpha   90.00
_cell.angle_beta   90.00
_cell.angle_gamma   90.00
#
_symmetry.space_group_name_H-M   'P 1'
#
loop_
_entity.id
_entity.type
_entity.pdbx_description
1 polymer ?
#
loop_
_entity_poly.entity_id
_entity_poly.type
_entity_poly.pdbx_seq_one_letter_code
_entity_poly.pdbx_strand_id
1 'polypeptide(L)'
;MVVNGTFNNTVLVSLYTVILHLLSEGFSMDSAGSASSSKANFGNGVGFLHKGGKRKFPTQLFFRNDAYHSVIPRIGGPPSILMHHQFDAVENEVQWDEGCMNDEETRVTHTTAQKPCCCSVTDVAVGLRYKETAKYVPSTSKGSCKPMPERSPHVAAECNGRGLSDEIEDKPSTSAQSEIEYGYQSLHSLENMPMATQSSSETLKEEELLDVMLLLYHLGISPNFRQAFYFMSQQSQSISLLEETDRQIREKSCSEQVRRLKEARNSYHEDLVDCVRHCVWYRATLFSQWKQRGMYATCMWVVELLLVLSNSNSMFHYVPEFYVESLVDCFHALRRSDPPFVSPALFLMQGLASFVTLVVKHFDDTRIVNPDLKDLLLQSISVLVQYKEFMLVFENNREAINKMPRSLLSAFDNRSWIPVTNILSRFCKGSGFASYKNGESASSATFQVLLRETCIHEQELFFSFLNRLFNTLSWTMTEFSMSIREMQDKNQVADLQQRKCSVIFDISCSLARILEFCTREIPCAFLMGPDMNLRRLTELVVFILNHIISVADAEFFDMTLRRPGQHQEKTNRTMILAPLVGIILSLMECSSTSERRELNDVIAVFASMDCPATIHFGLQYLLSYNWVCFLSHSLSILYLLP
;
A
#
# COMPACT_ATOMS: atom_id res chain seq x y z
N MET A 1 -3.10 -4.43 35.37
CA MET A 1 -2.08 -5.49 35.48
C MET A 1 -2.75 -6.85 35.30
N VAL A 2 -2.74 -7.37 34.08
CA VAL A 2 -2.73 -8.82 33.81
C VAL A 2 -1.72 -8.97 32.68
N VAL A 3 -0.50 -9.32 33.07
CA VAL A 3 0.61 -9.68 32.19
C VAL A 3 0.45 -11.17 31.94
N ASN A 4 -0.07 -11.56 30.79
CA ASN A 4 0.02 -12.94 30.29
C ASN A 4 0.26 -12.84 28.76
N GLY A 5 1.49 -13.12 28.33
CA GLY A 5 1.83 -13.20 26.90
C GLY A 5 3.30 -12.89 26.54
N THR A 6 4.09 -12.31 27.43
CA THR A 6 5.44 -11.81 27.08
C THR A 6 6.53 -12.88 26.98
N PHE A 7 6.36 -14.08 27.54
CA PHE A 7 7.41 -15.10 27.57
C PHE A 7 7.58 -15.90 26.26
N ASN A 8 6.54 -16.05 25.44
CA ASN A 8 6.65 -16.82 24.19
C ASN A 8 7.27 -16.02 23.04
N ASN A 9 7.06 -14.70 22.99
CA ASN A 9 7.54 -13.88 21.88
C ASN A 9 9.07 -13.68 21.92
N THR A 10 9.68 -13.60 23.11
CA THR A 10 11.13 -13.38 23.24
C THR A 10 11.95 -14.57 22.74
N VAL A 11 11.48 -15.80 22.95
CA VAL A 11 12.12 -17.01 22.45
C VAL A 11 12.04 -17.08 20.93
N LEU A 12 10.87 -16.82 20.34
CA LEU A 12 10.69 -16.78 18.88
C LEU A 12 11.60 -15.74 18.23
N VAL A 13 11.65 -14.52 18.79
CA VAL A 13 12.50 -13.43 18.29
C VAL A 13 13.99 -13.79 18.38
N SER A 14 14.39 -14.44 19.47
CA SER A 14 15.78 -14.86 19.69
C SER A 14 16.18 -15.96 18.70
N LEU A 15 15.33 -16.98 18.53
CA LEU A 15 15.56 -18.07 17.56
C LEU A 15 15.62 -17.54 16.13
N TYR A 16 14.67 -16.69 15.73
CA TYR A 16 14.70 -16.01 14.43
C TYR A 16 16.02 -15.25 14.24
N THR A 17 16.45 -14.49 15.25
CA THR A 17 17.68 -13.69 15.18
C THR A 17 18.92 -14.58 15.00
N VAL A 18 18.98 -15.72 15.69
CA VAL A 18 20.08 -16.68 15.57
C VAL A 18 20.09 -17.32 14.18
N ILE A 19 18.94 -17.79 13.68
CA ILE A 19 18.85 -18.40 12.35
C ILE A 19 19.17 -17.38 11.26
N LEU A 20 18.65 -16.15 11.35
CA LEU A 20 18.99 -15.06 10.43
C LEU A 20 20.49 -14.78 10.41
N HIS A 21 21.14 -14.78 11.58
CA HIS A 21 22.58 -14.61 11.67
C HIS A 21 23.33 -15.77 11.00
N LEU A 22 22.92 -17.01 11.25
CA LEU A 22 23.53 -18.20 10.62
C LEU A 22 23.40 -18.18 9.09
N LEU A 23 22.21 -17.86 8.58
CA LEU A 23 21.93 -17.84 7.14
C LEU A 23 22.53 -16.62 6.44
N SER A 24 22.68 -15.47 7.12
CA SER A 24 23.26 -14.25 6.55
C SER A 24 24.77 -14.18 6.72
N GLU A 25 25.30 -14.37 7.92
CA GLU A 25 26.72 -14.16 8.22
C GLU A 25 27.54 -15.44 8.08
N GLY A 26 26.90 -16.62 8.07
CA GLY A 26 27.57 -17.91 8.03
C GLY A 26 28.15 -18.33 9.39
N PHE A 27 28.81 -19.49 9.43
CA PHE A 27 29.44 -20.04 10.62
C PHE A 27 30.96 -20.06 10.42
N SER A 28 31.72 -19.31 11.23
CA SER A 28 33.18 -19.45 11.27
C SER A 28 33.57 -20.38 12.43
N MET A 29 34.04 -21.58 12.10
CA MET A 29 34.55 -22.56 13.05
C MET A 29 36.07 -22.46 13.26
N ASP A 30 36.71 -21.35 12.89
CA ASP A 30 38.17 -21.19 13.00
C ASP A 30 38.59 -20.59 14.36
N SER A 31 38.05 -21.12 15.47
CA SER A 31 38.54 -20.87 16.83
C SER A 31 38.95 -22.14 17.56
N ALA A 32 39.56 -23.08 16.84
CA ALA A 32 40.34 -24.15 17.42
C ALA A 32 41.61 -24.42 16.59
N GLY A 33 42.62 -23.57 16.80
CA GLY A 33 44.04 -23.88 16.61
C GLY A 33 44.52 -24.27 15.21
N SER A 34 45.00 -23.30 14.43
CA SER A 34 46.38 -23.35 13.88
C SER A 34 46.71 -22.04 13.17
N ALA A 35 47.74 -21.37 13.68
CA ALA A 35 48.39 -20.29 12.98
C ALA A 35 49.33 -20.88 11.93
N SER A 36 48.86 -21.04 10.69
CA SER A 36 49.77 -21.14 9.55
C SER A 36 49.11 -20.87 8.19
N SER A 37 49.65 -19.84 7.53
CA SER A 37 49.78 -19.66 6.08
C SER A 37 48.52 -19.56 5.20
N SER A 38 48.18 -18.31 4.88
CA SER A 38 47.99 -17.80 3.51
C SER A 38 47.69 -18.81 2.40
N LYS A 39 46.40 -19.12 2.22
CA LYS A 39 45.77 -19.37 0.92
C LYS A 39 44.30 -18.98 1.06
N ALA A 40 43.86 -18.01 0.26
CA ALA A 40 42.49 -17.53 0.25
C ALA A 40 41.55 -18.64 -0.26
N ASN A 41 40.92 -19.35 0.67
CA ASN A 41 39.76 -20.19 0.39
C ASN A 41 38.53 -19.28 0.26
N PHE A 42 38.32 -18.72 -0.93
CA PHE A 42 37.05 -18.11 -1.31
C PHE A 42 36.00 -19.22 -1.47
N GLY A 43 35.29 -19.58 -0.40
CA GLY A 43 34.18 -20.54 -0.51
C GLY A 43 33.46 -20.91 0.79
N ASN A 44 34.15 -20.98 1.94
CA ASN A 44 33.55 -21.57 3.16
C ASN A 44 32.99 -20.56 4.19
N GLY A 45 33.10 -19.26 3.94
CA GLY A 45 32.73 -18.22 4.92
C GLY A 45 31.56 -17.31 4.54
N VAL A 46 30.86 -17.57 3.42
CA VAL A 46 29.75 -16.72 2.96
C VAL A 46 28.43 -17.37 3.38
N GLY A 47 27.60 -16.63 4.13
CA GLY A 47 26.30 -17.11 4.58
C GLY A 47 25.39 -17.52 3.41
N PHE A 48 24.55 -18.53 3.64
CA PHE A 48 23.61 -19.10 2.66
C PHE A 48 22.90 -18.07 1.78
N LEU A 49 22.33 -17.02 2.38
CA LEU A 49 21.56 -16.00 1.67
C LEU A 49 22.39 -15.16 0.69
N HIS A 50 23.72 -15.17 0.82
CA HIS A 50 24.66 -14.44 -0.03
C HIS A 50 25.46 -15.35 -0.95
N LYS A 51 25.16 -16.66 -0.98
CA LYS A 51 25.72 -17.59 -1.97
C LYS A 51 25.10 -17.27 -3.33
N GLY A 52 25.95 -16.92 -4.29
CA GLY A 52 25.55 -16.55 -5.64
C GLY A 52 25.40 -17.73 -6.60
N GLY A 53 24.77 -17.46 -7.75
CA GLY A 53 24.68 -18.41 -8.86
C GLY A 53 23.43 -19.28 -8.78
N LYS A 54 23.59 -20.60 -8.86
CA LYS A 54 22.47 -21.55 -8.83
C LYS A 54 21.92 -21.72 -7.43
N ARG A 55 20.63 -21.47 -7.28
CA ARG A 55 19.84 -21.70 -6.07
C ARG A 55 19.00 -22.95 -6.22
N LYS A 56 18.69 -23.58 -5.10
CA LYS A 56 17.83 -24.74 -5.04
C LYS A 56 16.97 -24.71 -3.79
N PHE A 57 15.80 -25.33 -3.87
CA PHE A 57 14.91 -25.50 -2.72
C PHE A 57 14.22 -26.86 -2.77
N PRO A 58 14.30 -27.66 -1.69
CA PRO A 58 13.63 -28.97 -1.62
C PRO A 58 12.12 -28.79 -1.50
N THR A 59 11.39 -29.23 -2.51
CA THR A 59 9.92 -29.08 -2.58
C THR A 59 9.20 -29.92 -1.55
N GLN A 60 9.84 -30.97 -1.05
CA GLN A 60 9.36 -31.83 0.03
C GLN A 60 9.02 -31.06 1.31
N LEU A 61 9.63 -29.89 1.54
CA LEU A 61 9.30 -29.02 2.69
C LEU A 61 7.86 -28.52 2.66
N PHE A 62 7.29 -28.33 1.47
CA PHE A 62 5.88 -27.94 1.36
C PHE A 62 4.93 -29.09 1.74
N PHE A 63 5.36 -30.34 1.64
CA PHE A 63 4.54 -31.52 1.90
C PHE A 63 4.83 -32.18 3.26
N ARG A 64 5.68 -31.58 4.11
CA ARG A 64 5.92 -32.10 5.46
C ARG A 64 4.60 -32.24 6.21
N ASN A 65 4.30 -33.47 6.62
CA ASN A 65 3.06 -33.83 7.31
C ASN A 65 3.30 -33.98 8.81
N ASP A 66 4.12 -33.11 9.38
CA ASP A 66 4.29 -32.99 10.82
C ASP A 66 3.04 -32.32 11.40
N ALA A 67 2.68 -32.64 12.66
CA ALA A 67 1.45 -32.15 13.32
C ALA A 67 1.27 -30.62 13.28
N TYR A 68 2.36 -29.87 13.09
CA TYR A 68 2.36 -28.42 12.93
C TYR A 68 2.03 -27.97 11.50
N HIS A 69 2.59 -28.62 10.48
CA HIS A 69 2.42 -28.23 9.07
C HIS A 69 1.08 -28.65 8.47
N SER A 70 0.35 -29.57 9.12
CA SER A 70 -1.00 -29.99 8.72
C SER A 70 -2.07 -28.93 8.96
N VAL A 71 -1.80 -27.93 9.82
CA VAL A 71 -2.75 -26.86 10.18
C VAL A 71 -2.46 -25.56 9.41
N ILE A 72 -1.27 -25.42 8.84
CA ILE A 72 -0.85 -24.19 8.15
C ILE A 72 -1.59 -24.08 6.80
N PRO A 73 -2.30 -22.97 6.55
CA PRO A 73 -3.01 -22.75 5.30
C PRO A 73 -2.04 -22.60 4.13
N ARG A 74 -2.46 -23.04 2.95
CA ARG A 74 -1.66 -23.03 1.72
C ARG A 74 -2.33 -22.15 0.68
N ILE A 75 -1.54 -21.67 -0.27
CA ILE A 75 -2.03 -20.83 -1.38
C ILE A 75 -3.25 -21.46 -2.07
N GLY A 76 -3.22 -22.76 -2.35
CA GLY A 76 -4.30 -23.50 -2.99
C GLY A 76 -5.45 -23.91 -2.07
N GLY A 77 -5.48 -23.44 -0.83
CA GLY A 77 -6.47 -23.78 0.18
C GLY A 77 -5.97 -24.75 1.27
N PRO A 78 -6.87 -25.21 2.15
CA PRO A 78 -6.51 -26.07 3.28
C PRO A 78 -5.80 -27.36 2.83
N PRO A 79 -4.79 -27.84 3.59
CA PRO A 79 -4.08 -29.07 3.28
C PRO A 79 -5.00 -30.28 3.07
N SER A 80 -6.13 -30.37 3.80
CA SER A 80 -7.11 -31.44 3.66
C SER A 80 -7.69 -31.57 2.25
N ILE A 81 -7.85 -30.46 1.52
CA ILE A 81 -8.35 -30.44 0.14
C ILE A 81 -7.24 -30.86 -0.83
N LEU A 82 -6.00 -30.43 -0.57
CA LEU A 82 -4.84 -30.66 -1.42
C LEU A 82 -4.26 -32.09 -1.30
N MET A 83 -4.48 -32.78 -0.18
CA MET A 83 -3.99 -34.14 0.10
C MET A 83 -4.69 -35.24 -0.71
N HIS A 84 -5.81 -34.94 -1.37
CA HIS A 84 -6.50 -35.87 -2.27
C HIS A 84 -5.89 -35.94 -3.69
N HIS A 85 -4.87 -35.16 -3.99
CA HIS A 85 -4.14 -35.23 -5.25
C HIS A 85 -2.79 -35.89 -5.01
N GLN A 86 -2.74 -37.22 -5.15
CA GLN A 86 -1.49 -37.97 -5.21
C GLN A 86 -0.71 -37.55 -6.46
N PHE A 87 0.46 -36.94 -6.27
CA PHE A 87 1.37 -36.58 -7.36
C PHE A 87 2.56 -37.55 -7.39
N ASP A 88 2.61 -38.37 -8.44
CA ASP A 88 3.62 -39.44 -8.65
C ASP A 88 4.95 -38.96 -9.28
N ALA A 89 5.15 -37.65 -9.49
CA ALA A 89 6.38 -37.14 -10.11
C ALA A 89 6.67 -35.68 -9.77
N VAL A 90 6.78 -35.34 -8.49
CA VAL A 90 7.29 -34.02 -8.08
C VAL A 90 8.81 -34.03 -8.18
N GLU A 91 9.39 -33.08 -8.93
CA GLU A 91 10.84 -32.80 -8.82
C GLU A 91 11.17 -32.51 -7.36
N ASN A 92 12.03 -33.35 -6.76
CA ASN A 92 12.38 -33.28 -5.34
C ASN A 92 13.00 -31.93 -4.94
N GLU A 93 13.57 -31.21 -5.90
CA GLU A 93 14.17 -29.89 -5.72
C GLU A 93 13.80 -29.00 -6.90
N VAL A 94 13.43 -27.75 -6.63
CA VAL A 94 13.32 -26.70 -7.65
C VAL A 94 14.64 -25.94 -7.70
N GLN A 95 15.14 -25.68 -8.91
CA GLN A 95 16.41 -24.99 -9.13
C GLN A 95 16.22 -23.77 -10.03
N TRP A 96 16.96 -22.70 -9.75
CA TRP A 96 16.97 -21.50 -10.57
C TRP A 96 18.30 -20.76 -10.47
N ASP A 97 18.58 -19.91 -11.46
CA ASP A 97 19.72 -19.00 -11.40
C ASP A 97 19.31 -17.71 -10.68
N GLU A 98 20.19 -17.20 -9.82
CA GLU A 98 20.01 -15.91 -9.17
C GLU A 98 19.74 -14.79 -10.19
N GLY A 99 18.72 -13.97 -9.91
CA GLY A 99 18.31 -12.89 -10.80
C GLY A 99 17.69 -13.36 -12.12
N CYS A 100 17.21 -14.60 -12.22
CA CYS A 100 16.54 -15.13 -13.43
C CYS A 100 15.30 -14.34 -13.88
N MET A 101 14.74 -13.50 -12.99
CA MET A 101 13.57 -12.66 -13.28
C MET A 101 13.95 -11.24 -13.73
N ASN A 102 15.23 -10.89 -13.73
CA ASN A 102 15.73 -9.57 -14.12
C ASN A 102 16.19 -9.57 -15.57
N ASP A 103 16.07 -8.42 -16.27
CA ASP A 103 16.61 -8.27 -17.62
C ASP A 103 18.13 -8.51 -17.62
N GLU A 104 18.64 -9.23 -18.62
CA GLU A 104 20.06 -9.65 -18.66
C GLU A 104 21.04 -8.47 -18.58
N GLU A 105 20.68 -7.32 -19.17
CA GLU A 105 21.51 -6.11 -19.20
C GLU A 105 21.59 -5.39 -17.86
N THR A 106 20.56 -5.50 -17.01
CA THR A 106 20.46 -4.80 -15.71
C THR A 106 20.62 -5.75 -14.51
N ARG A 107 20.79 -7.05 -14.78
CA ARG A 107 20.87 -8.09 -13.76
C ARG A 107 22.13 -7.94 -12.90
N VAL A 108 21.93 -7.62 -11.62
CA VAL A 108 22.97 -7.62 -10.59
C VAL A 108 22.81 -8.86 -9.71
N THR A 109 23.84 -9.71 -9.63
CA THR A 109 23.88 -10.94 -8.82
C THR A 109 25.16 -11.02 -8.00
N HIS A 110 25.25 -11.97 -7.08
CA HIS A 110 26.48 -12.19 -6.31
C HIS A 110 27.65 -12.67 -7.18
N THR A 111 27.39 -13.13 -8.40
CA THR A 111 28.43 -13.54 -9.36
C THR A 111 28.87 -12.43 -10.31
N THR A 112 28.07 -11.37 -10.48
CA THR A 112 28.44 -10.23 -11.34
C THR A 112 29.55 -9.38 -10.71
N ALA A 113 30.16 -8.53 -11.54
CA ALA A 113 31.20 -7.59 -11.12
C ALA A 113 30.64 -6.55 -10.13
N GLN A 114 29.50 -5.93 -10.48
CA GLN A 114 28.70 -5.18 -9.52
C GLN A 114 28.02 -6.18 -8.57
N LYS A 115 28.13 -5.96 -7.25
CA LYS A 115 27.52 -6.82 -6.25
C LYS A 115 26.12 -6.31 -5.84
N PRO A 116 25.22 -7.21 -5.37
CA PRO A 116 23.92 -6.80 -4.86
C PRO A 116 24.05 -5.99 -3.56
N CYS A 117 23.00 -5.25 -3.20
CA CYS A 117 22.91 -4.42 -1.98
C CYS A 117 23.28 -5.17 -0.71
N CYS A 118 22.90 -6.44 -0.63
CA CYS A 118 23.26 -7.27 0.52
C CYS A 118 24.76 -7.47 0.67
N CYS A 119 25.56 -7.32 -0.40
CA CYS A 119 27.01 -7.53 -0.39
C CYS A 119 27.84 -6.24 -0.53
N SER A 120 27.22 -5.09 -0.73
CA SER A 120 27.93 -3.81 -0.74
C SER A 120 28.34 -3.42 0.68
N VAL A 121 29.52 -3.87 1.13
CA VAL A 121 30.11 -3.43 2.41
C VAL A 121 30.82 -2.09 2.21
N THR A 122 30.17 -1.00 2.65
CA THR A 122 30.73 0.15 3.39
C THR A 122 32.17 0.64 3.14
N ASP A 123 32.66 0.79 1.91
CA ASP A 123 33.95 1.51 1.72
C ASP A 123 33.84 3.05 1.88
N VAL A 124 32.61 3.60 1.94
CA VAL A 124 32.40 5.05 2.11
C VAL A 124 32.21 5.46 3.59
N ALA A 125 31.91 4.51 4.48
CA ALA A 125 31.59 4.83 5.89
C ALA A 125 32.80 4.76 6.85
N VAL A 126 33.88 4.08 6.47
CA VAL A 126 35.07 3.92 7.32
C VAL A 126 36.13 5.01 7.07
N GLY A 127 36.19 5.58 5.85
CA GLY A 127 37.15 6.64 5.50
C GLY A 127 36.84 8.03 6.09
N LEU A 128 35.58 8.30 6.48
CA LEU A 128 35.15 9.61 6.98
C LEU A 128 35.05 9.69 8.52
N ARG A 129 35.12 8.58 9.26
CA ARG A 129 34.96 8.59 10.74
C ARG A 129 36.24 8.78 11.54
N TYR A 130 37.43 8.76 10.92
CA TYR A 130 38.70 8.88 11.65
C TYR A 130 39.44 10.22 11.52
N LYS A 131 38.86 11.23 10.85
CA LYS A 131 39.48 12.57 10.72
C LYS A 131 38.78 13.72 11.46
N GLU A 132 37.64 13.49 12.11
CA GLU A 132 36.89 14.57 12.79
C GLU A 132 36.75 14.39 14.31
N THR A 133 37.66 13.64 14.95
CA THR A 133 37.87 13.73 16.41
C THR A 133 39.13 14.53 16.71
N ALA A 134 39.13 15.81 16.35
CA ALA A 134 39.97 16.83 16.98
C ALA A 134 39.39 18.23 16.71
N LYS A 135 38.79 18.79 17.76
CA LYS A 135 38.37 20.20 17.92
C LYS A 135 37.13 20.64 17.11
N TYR A 136 35.96 20.63 17.76
CA TYR A 136 35.01 21.71 17.55
C TYR A 136 34.10 21.92 18.78
N VAL A 137 34.16 23.15 19.31
CA VAL A 137 33.29 23.73 20.35
C VAL A 137 31.99 24.15 19.65
N PRO A 138 30.79 24.02 20.28
CA PRO A 138 29.55 24.29 19.56
C PRO A 138 29.36 25.80 19.37
N SER A 139 29.51 26.27 18.13
CA SER A 139 28.98 27.57 17.69
C SER A 139 27.78 27.34 16.79
N THR A 140 26.65 27.89 17.20
CA THR A 140 25.39 28.03 16.47
C THR A 140 25.61 28.49 15.02
N SER A 141 25.27 27.65 14.04
CA SER A 141 25.03 28.12 12.68
C SER A 141 23.92 27.31 12.02
N LYS A 142 22.96 28.04 11.46
CA LYS A 142 21.78 27.57 10.76
C LYS A 142 22.21 26.92 9.44
N GLY A 143 21.89 25.63 9.24
CA GLY A 143 22.08 24.94 7.98
C GLY A 143 21.14 23.73 7.89
N SER A 144 20.12 23.81 7.03
CA SER A 144 19.08 22.79 6.88
C SER A 144 19.62 21.54 6.19
N CYS A 145 19.63 20.40 6.89
CA CYS A 145 19.56 19.10 6.22
C CYS A 145 18.10 18.93 5.78
N LYS A 146 17.82 18.91 4.48
CA LYS A 146 16.48 18.61 3.96
C LYS A 146 16.20 17.12 4.18
N PRO A 147 15.17 16.74 4.97
CA PRO A 147 14.59 15.40 4.90
C PRO A 147 13.96 15.20 3.51
N MET A 148 13.64 13.95 3.15
CA MET A 148 12.77 13.69 1.98
C MET A 148 11.54 14.61 2.02
N PRO A 149 11.06 15.08 0.85
CA PRO A 149 9.95 16.03 0.79
C PRO A 149 8.74 15.51 1.57
N GLU A 150 8.10 16.43 2.28
CA GLU A 150 6.96 16.20 3.15
C GLU A 150 5.90 15.32 2.47
N ARG A 151 5.46 14.32 3.23
CA ARG A 151 4.36 13.42 2.87
C ARG A 151 3.14 14.26 2.46
N SER A 152 2.48 13.87 1.38
CA SER A 152 1.11 14.33 1.17
C SER A 152 0.25 13.93 2.39
N PRO A 153 -0.66 14.79 2.87
CA PRO A 153 -1.45 14.54 4.08
C PRO A 153 -2.41 13.34 3.97
N HIS A 154 -2.50 12.69 2.80
CA HIS A 154 -3.20 11.41 2.63
C HIS A 154 -2.45 10.21 3.23
N VAL A 155 -1.15 10.32 3.51
CA VAL A 155 -0.32 9.22 4.03
C VAL A 155 -0.40 9.10 5.56
N ALA A 156 -0.89 10.13 6.26
CA ALA A 156 -1.04 10.10 7.73
C ALA A 156 -2.11 9.08 8.21
N ALA A 157 -2.96 8.57 7.31
CA ALA A 157 -3.94 7.53 7.60
C ALA A 157 -3.34 6.09 7.56
N GLU A 158 -2.09 5.90 7.14
CA GLU A 158 -1.46 4.57 7.02
C GLU A 158 -0.99 3.98 8.37
N CYS A 159 -1.28 4.64 9.49
CA CYS A 159 -0.94 4.20 10.83
C CYS A 159 -2.18 4.03 11.71
N ASN A 160 -3.12 3.20 11.25
CA ASN A 160 -4.05 2.48 12.11
C ASN A 160 -4.34 1.13 11.41
N GLY A 161 -3.62 0.08 11.79
CA GLY A 161 -3.92 -1.31 11.39
C GLY A 161 -5.18 -1.87 12.06
N ARG A 162 -6.11 -0.99 12.46
CA ARG A 162 -7.45 -1.28 12.96
C ARG A 162 -8.32 -0.05 12.70
N GLY A 163 -9.44 -0.24 12.01
CA GLY A 163 -10.50 0.75 11.84
C GLY A 163 -10.41 1.54 10.55
N LEU A 164 -11.12 1.07 9.52
CA LEU A 164 -12.07 1.83 8.70
C LEU A 164 -12.51 1.03 7.45
N SER A 165 -11.76 0.00 7.02
CA SER A 165 -12.22 -0.95 5.99
C SER A 165 -13.45 -1.72 6.47
N ASP A 166 -13.41 -2.22 7.71
CA ASP A 166 -14.52 -2.97 8.32
C ASP A 166 -15.73 -2.12 8.71
N GLU A 167 -15.57 -0.80 8.73
CA GLU A 167 -16.62 0.14 9.19
C GLU A 167 -17.31 0.88 8.02
N ILE A 168 -16.89 0.62 6.79
CA ILE A 168 -17.52 1.10 5.55
C ILE A 168 -18.35 -0.04 4.91
N GLU A 169 -18.24 -1.29 5.36
CA GLU A 169 -19.01 -2.41 4.80
C GLU A 169 -20.43 -2.58 5.38
N ASP A 170 -21.26 -1.53 5.37
CA ASP A 170 -22.73 -1.66 5.54
C ASP A 170 -23.42 -1.63 4.16
N LYS A 171 -22.96 -2.49 3.25
CA LYS A 171 -23.71 -2.81 2.02
C LYS A 171 -24.53 -4.07 2.29
N PRO A 172 -25.88 -4.05 2.17
CA PRO A 172 -26.70 -5.20 2.53
C PRO A 172 -26.34 -6.39 1.63
N SER A 173 -25.63 -7.36 2.21
CA SER A 173 -25.31 -8.64 1.59
C SER A 173 -25.54 -9.74 2.61
N THR A 174 -26.36 -10.72 2.21
CA THR A 174 -26.79 -11.88 2.99
C THR A 174 -25.66 -12.90 3.10
N SER A 175 -24.69 -12.64 3.98
CA SER A 175 -23.81 -13.66 4.55
C SER A 175 -23.03 -13.04 5.71
N ALA A 176 -23.13 -13.64 6.89
CA ALA A 176 -22.50 -13.19 8.12
C ALA A 176 -20.98 -12.92 7.95
N GLN A 177 -20.55 -11.68 8.16
CA GLN A 177 -19.16 -11.32 8.39
C GLN A 177 -18.74 -11.78 9.80
N SER A 178 -17.63 -12.51 9.87
CA SER A 178 -16.81 -12.60 11.07
C SER A 178 -15.85 -11.41 11.09
N GLU A 179 -15.80 -10.72 12.22
CA GLU A 179 -14.92 -9.59 12.53
C GLU A 179 -13.49 -9.78 11.98
N ILE A 180 -12.94 -8.76 11.30
CA ILE A 180 -11.51 -8.68 10.98
C ILE A 180 -10.76 -8.28 12.27
N GLU A 181 -10.58 -9.26 13.15
CA GLU A 181 -9.26 -9.41 13.73
C GLU A 181 -8.34 -9.94 12.62
N TYR A 182 -7.11 -9.45 12.51
CA TYR A 182 -6.06 -10.31 11.96
C TYR A 182 -6.11 -11.55 12.84
N GLY A 183 -6.78 -12.60 12.33
CA GLY A 183 -7.06 -13.82 13.04
C GLY A 183 -5.77 -14.59 13.24
N TYR A 184 -4.88 -14.06 14.08
CA TYR A 184 -3.98 -14.88 14.85
C TYR A 184 -4.91 -15.66 15.77
N GLN A 185 -5.26 -16.87 15.32
CA GLN A 185 -5.81 -17.87 16.20
C GLN A 185 -4.85 -17.94 17.39
N SER A 186 -5.28 -17.41 18.53
CA SER A 186 -4.60 -17.61 19.79
C SER A 186 -4.48 -19.11 19.98
N LEU A 187 -3.25 -19.62 19.93
CA LEU A 187 -2.89 -21.02 20.16
C LEU A 187 -3.15 -21.37 21.63
N HIS A 188 -4.41 -21.39 22.06
CA HIS A 188 -4.81 -21.98 23.33
C HIS A 188 -4.84 -23.52 23.27
N SER A 189 -4.61 -24.13 22.10
CA SER A 189 -4.57 -25.59 21.93
C SER A 189 -3.17 -26.20 22.00
N LEU A 190 -2.11 -25.42 22.25
CA LEU A 190 -0.72 -25.90 22.28
C LEU A 190 -0.25 -26.46 23.63
N GLU A 191 -1.14 -26.59 24.63
CA GLU A 191 -0.72 -27.01 25.98
C GLU A 191 -0.54 -28.53 26.13
N ASN A 192 -0.98 -29.36 25.18
CA ASN A 192 -0.93 -30.82 25.34
C ASN A 192 -0.53 -31.55 24.05
N MET A 193 0.77 -31.70 23.79
CA MET A 193 1.27 -32.72 22.85
C MET A 193 2.46 -33.48 23.45
N PRO A 194 2.49 -34.83 23.38
CA PRO A 194 3.62 -35.62 23.83
C PRO A 194 4.79 -35.46 22.86
N MET A 195 5.96 -35.11 23.39
CA MET A 195 7.23 -35.11 22.66
C MET A 195 7.55 -36.52 22.17
N ALA A 196 7.21 -36.83 20.92
CA ALA A 196 7.76 -37.99 20.22
C ALA A 196 9.20 -37.66 19.80
N THR A 197 10.13 -37.96 20.69
CA THR A 197 11.57 -37.89 20.44
C THR A 197 11.95 -39.04 19.50
N GLN A 198 11.96 -38.79 18.20
CA GLN A 198 12.74 -39.59 17.25
C GLN A 198 13.85 -38.71 16.69
N SER A 199 14.98 -38.70 17.40
CA SER A 199 16.21 -38.04 17.00
C SER A 199 16.94 -38.90 15.95
N SER A 200 16.71 -38.65 14.67
CA SER A 200 17.71 -38.92 13.64
C SER A 200 18.60 -37.68 13.53
N SER A 201 19.88 -37.82 13.86
CA SER A 201 20.91 -36.78 13.74
C SER A 201 21.27 -36.52 12.27
N GLU A 202 20.30 -36.12 11.45
CA GLU A 202 20.56 -35.49 10.17
C GLU A 202 20.85 -34.01 10.44
N THR A 203 22.00 -33.53 9.98
CA THR A 203 22.34 -32.10 10.02
C THR A 203 21.25 -31.31 9.28
N LEU A 204 20.53 -30.44 9.98
CA LEU A 204 19.51 -29.54 9.40
C LEU A 204 20.10 -28.81 8.18
N LYS A 205 19.37 -28.83 7.06
CA LYS A 205 19.79 -28.17 5.84
C LYS A 205 19.54 -26.66 5.92
N GLU A 206 20.31 -25.85 5.19
CA GLU A 206 20.17 -24.39 5.18
C GLU A 206 18.78 -23.95 4.67
N GLU A 207 18.19 -24.71 3.74
CA GLU A 207 16.84 -24.47 3.21
C GLU A 207 15.73 -24.75 4.23
N GLU A 208 15.92 -25.75 5.11
CA GLU A 208 15.01 -26.04 6.22
C GLU A 208 15.06 -24.93 7.27
N LEU A 209 16.26 -24.43 7.55
CA LEU A 209 16.45 -23.29 8.43
C LEU A 209 15.75 -22.04 7.87
N LEU A 210 15.78 -21.83 6.55
CA LEU A 210 15.05 -20.72 5.91
C LEU A 210 13.53 -20.87 6.09
N ASP A 211 12.97 -22.06 5.86
CA ASP A 211 11.54 -22.33 6.08
C ASP A 211 11.12 -22.03 7.53
N VAL A 212 11.87 -22.53 8.50
CA VAL A 212 11.65 -22.26 9.92
C VAL A 212 11.80 -20.77 10.23
N MET A 213 12.79 -20.08 9.64
CA MET A 213 13.00 -18.65 9.86
C MET A 213 11.80 -17.82 9.36
N LEU A 214 11.21 -18.17 8.23
CA LEU A 214 10.01 -17.50 7.71
C LEU A 214 8.80 -17.73 8.62
N LEU A 215 8.63 -18.95 9.11
CA LEU A 215 7.58 -19.25 10.08
C LEU A 215 7.76 -18.45 11.39
N LEU A 216 8.98 -18.40 11.93
CA LEU A 216 9.29 -17.59 13.11
C LEU A 216 9.08 -16.09 12.87
N TYR A 217 9.36 -15.63 11.65
CA TYR A 217 9.09 -14.25 11.26
C TYR A 217 7.59 -13.94 11.36
N HIS A 218 6.76 -14.78 10.72
CA HIS A 218 5.31 -14.66 10.74
C HIS A 218 4.76 -14.68 12.17
N LEU A 219 5.19 -15.65 13.00
CA LEU A 219 4.66 -15.84 14.34
C LEU A 219 5.13 -14.78 15.36
N GLY A 220 6.38 -14.33 15.27
CA GLY A 220 7.01 -13.54 16.33
C GLY A 220 7.52 -12.17 15.91
N ILE A 221 8.01 -12.00 14.68
CA ILE A 221 8.74 -10.78 14.28
C ILE A 221 7.81 -9.68 13.77
N SER A 222 6.81 -10.00 12.93
CA SER A 222 5.90 -8.99 12.36
C SER A 222 5.23 -8.08 13.43
N PRO A 223 4.71 -8.59 14.57
CA PRO A 223 4.15 -7.74 15.62
C PRO A 223 5.14 -6.71 16.18
N ASN A 224 6.43 -7.07 16.29
CA ASN A 224 7.47 -6.18 16.79
C ASN A 224 7.73 -5.02 15.81
N PHE A 225 7.69 -5.27 14.50
CA PHE A 225 7.78 -4.21 13.50
C PHE A 225 6.57 -3.27 13.54
N ARG A 226 5.34 -3.82 13.69
CA ARG A 226 4.14 -3.00 13.86
C ARG A 226 4.26 -2.06 15.06
N GLN A 227 4.76 -2.56 16.18
CA GLN A 227 4.99 -1.74 17.38
C GLN A 227 6.09 -0.69 17.16
N ALA A 228 7.18 -1.05 16.47
CA ALA A 228 8.22 -0.09 16.12
C ALA A 228 7.68 1.06 15.26
N PHE A 229 6.87 0.74 14.24
CA PHE A 229 6.27 1.74 13.36
C PHE A 229 5.25 2.63 14.07
N TYR A 230 4.51 2.09 15.04
CA TYR A 230 3.63 2.87 15.89
C TYR A 230 4.42 3.97 16.64
N PHE A 231 5.51 3.60 17.33
CA PHE A 231 6.33 4.58 18.06
C PHE A 231 7.00 5.60 17.13
N MET A 232 7.45 5.18 15.94
CA MET A 232 8.00 6.10 14.94
C MET A 232 6.96 7.11 14.44
N SER A 233 5.72 6.68 14.22
CA SER A 233 4.63 7.58 13.83
C SER A 233 4.27 8.54 14.96
N GLN A 234 4.14 8.01 16.19
CA GLN A 234 3.83 8.80 17.38
C GLN A 234 4.93 9.83 17.65
N GLN A 235 6.20 9.46 17.49
CA GLN A 235 7.32 10.39 17.57
C GLN A 235 7.14 11.58 16.62
N SER A 236 6.85 11.31 15.34
CA SER A 236 6.62 12.37 14.34
C SER A 236 5.42 13.25 14.67
N GLN A 237 4.34 12.66 15.19
CA GLN A 237 3.15 13.38 15.58
C GLN A 237 3.41 14.28 16.80
N SER A 238 4.08 13.77 17.84
CA SER A 238 4.43 14.54 19.02
C SER A 238 5.37 15.71 18.69
N ILE A 239 6.31 15.54 17.74
CA ILE A 239 7.15 16.64 17.24
C ILE A 239 6.28 17.74 16.63
N SER A 240 5.36 17.38 15.72
CA SER A 240 4.47 18.37 15.08
C SER A 240 3.57 19.09 16.09
N LEU A 241 3.02 18.37 17.08
CA LEU A 241 2.22 18.95 18.15
C LEU A 241 3.02 19.92 19.03
N LEU A 242 4.28 19.59 19.32
CA LEU A 242 5.19 20.48 20.06
C LEU A 242 5.50 21.74 19.27
N GLU A 243 5.85 21.62 17.98
CA GLU A 243 6.13 22.77 17.11
C GLU A 243 4.93 23.72 17.01
N GLU A 244 3.73 23.16 16.86
CA GLU A 244 2.48 23.92 16.82
C GLU A 244 2.15 24.56 18.18
N THR A 245 2.34 23.84 19.28
CA THR A 245 2.11 24.38 20.63
C THR A 245 3.08 25.52 20.93
N ASP A 246 4.36 25.37 20.56
CA ASP A 246 5.37 26.41 20.71
C ASP A 246 5.06 27.64 19.85
N ARG A 247 4.50 27.44 18.65
CA ARG A 247 3.99 28.54 17.80
C ARG A 247 2.84 29.28 18.47
N GLN A 248 1.84 28.56 18.98
CA GLN A 248 0.71 29.17 19.68
C GLN A 248 1.13 29.92 20.95
N ILE A 249 2.13 29.43 21.68
CA ILE A 249 2.68 30.12 22.85
C ILE A 249 3.33 31.46 22.45
N ARG A 250 3.98 31.54 21.29
CA ARG A 250 4.59 32.79 20.78
C ARG A 250 3.56 33.82 20.32
N GLU A 251 2.43 33.37 19.77
CA GLU A 251 1.43 34.24 19.14
C GLU A 251 0.33 34.74 20.10
N LYS A 252 0.04 34.02 21.20
CA LYS A 252 -1.09 34.33 22.10
C LYS A 252 -0.73 35.27 23.25
N SER A 253 -1.65 36.15 23.62
CA SER A 253 -1.47 37.20 24.63
C SER A 253 -2.09 36.92 26.01
N CYS A 254 -2.97 35.92 26.15
CA CYS A 254 -3.64 35.61 27.42
C CYS A 254 -2.80 34.70 28.33
N SER A 255 -2.52 35.13 29.57
CA SER A 255 -1.67 34.42 30.54
C SER A 255 -2.18 33.01 30.92
N GLU A 256 -3.49 32.85 31.10
CA GLU A 256 -4.09 31.56 31.47
C GLU A 256 -4.03 30.54 30.34
N GLN A 257 -4.25 30.99 29.09
CA GLN A 257 -4.13 30.11 27.93
C GLN A 257 -2.68 29.70 27.68
N VAL A 258 -1.73 30.62 27.87
CA VAL A 258 -0.29 30.31 27.80
C VAL A 258 0.12 29.30 28.88
N ARG A 259 -0.45 29.39 30.10
CA ARG A 259 -0.21 28.40 31.16
C ARG A 259 -0.65 27.00 30.74
N ARG A 260 -1.88 26.86 30.23
CA ARG A 260 -2.41 25.57 29.74
C ARG A 260 -1.60 25.00 28.57
N LEU A 261 -1.16 25.86 27.64
CA LEU A 261 -0.31 25.43 26.53
C LEU A 261 1.07 24.95 27.01
N LYS A 262 1.65 25.58 28.04
CA LYS A 262 2.91 25.10 28.64
C LYS A 262 2.75 23.74 29.33
N GLU A 263 1.62 23.49 29.99
CA GLU A 263 1.29 22.20 30.59
C GLU A 263 1.14 21.12 29.50
N ALA A 264 0.37 21.40 28.44
CA ALA A 264 0.23 20.50 27.30
C ALA A 264 1.57 20.21 26.60
N ARG A 265 2.39 21.25 26.38
CA ARG A 265 3.75 21.12 25.83
C ARG A 265 4.61 20.17 26.67
N ASN A 266 4.55 20.26 28.00
CA ASN A 266 5.31 19.37 28.86
C ASN A 266 4.84 17.91 28.72
N SER A 267 3.52 17.67 28.63
CA SER A 267 2.97 16.33 28.36
C SER A 267 3.46 15.77 27.03
N TYR A 268 3.37 16.55 25.94
CA TYR A 268 3.85 16.12 24.63
C TYR A 268 5.36 15.86 24.59
N HIS A 269 6.13 16.60 25.39
CA HIS A 269 7.56 16.39 25.52
C HIS A 269 7.88 15.08 26.24
N GLU A 270 7.16 14.73 27.31
CA GLU A 270 7.32 13.44 28.00
C GLU A 270 6.97 12.28 27.06
N ASP A 271 5.84 12.36 26.35
CA ASP A 271 5.44 11.37 25.34
C ASP A 271 6.50 11.23 24.24
N LEU A 272 7.08 12.34 23.78
CA LEU A 272 8.14 12.34 22.78
C LEU A 272 9.39 11.62 23.30
N VAL A 273 9.82 11.90 24.53
CA VAL A 273 11.00 11.27 25.13
C VAL A 273 10.82 9.74 25.19
N ASP A 274 9.64 9.28 25.59
CA ASP A 274 9.35 7.85 25.65
C ASP A 274 9.28 7.22 24.26
N CYS A 275 8.67 7.88 23.27
CA CYS A 275 8.70 7.41 21.88
C CYS A 275 10.13 7.31 21.34
N VAL A 276 10.96 8.33 21.57
CA VAL A 276 12.37 8.35 21.14
C VAL A 276 13.15 7.18 21.77
N ARG A 277 12.96 6.90 23.07
CA ARG A 277 13.58 5.75 23.73
C ARG A 277 13.21 4.45 23.03
N HIS A 278 11.92 4.21 22.81
CA HIS A 278 11.45 3.01 22.10
C HIS A 278 12.03 2.91 20.69
N CYS A 279 12.04 4.00 19.92
CA CYS A 279 12.64 4.03 18.59
C CYS A 279 14.13 3.66 18.62
N VAL A 280 14.91 4.13 19.61
CA VAL A 280 16.33 3.75 19.75
C VAL A 280 16.47 2.27 20.08
N TRP A 281 15.62 1.71 20.95
CA TRP A 281 15.62 0.27 21.23
C TRP A 281 15.34 -0.54 19.97
N TYR A 282 14.29 -0.22 19.21
CA TYR A 282 13.98 -0.92 17.95
C TYR A 282 15.06 -0.76 16.89
N ARG A 283 15.73 0.39 16.84
CA ARG A 283 16.89 0.59 15.97
C ARG A 283 18.01 -0.41 16.27
N ALA A 284 18.29 -0.63 17.55
CA ALA A 284 19.31 -1.60 17.96
C ALA A 284 18.87 -3.06 17.79
N THR A 285 17.60 -3.38 18.07
CA THR A 285 17.11 -4.76 18.15
C THR A 285 16.52 -5.30 16.85
N LEU A 286 15.90 -4.47 16.01
CA LEU A 286 15.28 -4.90 14.75
C LEU A 286 16.04 -4.34 13.53
N PHE A 287 16.40 -3.06 13.58
CA PHE A 287 16.96 -2.34 12.43
C PHE A 287 18.50 -2.24 12.44
N SER A 288 19.19 -3.11 13.16
CA SER A 288 20.66 -3.17 13.08
C SER A 288 21.08 -3.55 11.66
N GLN A 289 22.18 -2.97 11.17
CA GLN A 289 22.60 -3.09 9.76
C GLN A 289 22.69 -4.54 9.26
N TRP A 290 23.24 -5.45 10.06
CA TRP A 290 23.35 -6.87 9.66
C TRP A 290 21.97 -7.57 9.60
N LYS A 291 21.02 -7.22 10.47
CA LYS A 291 19.64 -7.74 10.42
C LYS A 291 18.92 -7.25 9.18
N GLN A 292 19.02 -5.95 8.89
CA GLN A 292 18.44 -5.38 7.66
C GLN A 292 19.05 -6.00 6.40
N ARG A 293 20.37 -6.23 6.38
CA ARG A 293 21.07 -6.95 5.32
C ARG A 293 20.53 -8.37 5.14
N GLY A 294 20.41 -9.14 6.22
CA GLY A 294 19.88 -10.50 6.21
C GLY A 294 18.41 -10.54 5.77
N MET A 295 17.59 -9.62 6.27
CA MET A 295 16.18 -9.46 5.88
C MET A 295 16.04 -9.15 4.39
N TYR A 296 16.84 -8.22 3.87
CA TYR A 296 16.84 -7.89 2.45
C TYR A 296 17.22 -9.11 1.60
N ALA A 297 18.30 -9.82 1.97
CA ALA A 297 18.71 -11.03 1.26
C ALA A 297 17.63 -12.12 1.31
N THR A 298 16.95 -12.26 2.45
CA THR A 298 15.78 -13.14 2.60
C THR A 298 14.65 -12.75 1.65
N CYS A 299 14.27 -11.47 1.60
CA CYS A 299 13.23 -11.00 0.68
C CYS A 299 13.57 -11.33 -0.78
N MET A 300 14.81 -11.06 -1.20
CA MET A 300 15.23 -11.33 -2.58
C MET A 300 15.17 -12.82 -2.91
N TRP A 301 15.64 -13.65 -1.99
CA TRP A 301 15.64 -15.09 -2.16
C TRP A 301 14.22 -15.65 -2.25
N VAL A 302 13.32 -15.21 -1.34
CA VAL A 302 11.93 -15.69 -1.28
C VAL A 302 11.09 -15.18 -2.45
N VAL A 303 11.25 -13.92 -2.88
CA VAL A 303 10.58 -13.39 -4.09
C VAL A 303 10.90 -14.25 -5.30
N GLU A 304 12.19 -14.55 -5.52
CA GLU A 304 12.60 -15.38 -6.65
C GLU A 304 12.04 -16.80 -6.53
N LEU A 305 12.13 -17.43 -5.35
CA LEU A 305 11.54 -18.75 -5.12
C LEU A 305 10.05 -18.77 -5.49
N LEU A 306 9.27 -17.80 -4.99
CA LEU A 306 7.83 -17.72 -5.26
C LEU A 306 7.53 -17.49 -6.74
N LEU A 307 8.32 -16.67 -7.45
CA LEU A 307 8.16 -16.45 -8.89
C LEU A 307 8.49 -17.69 -9.71
N VAL A 308 9.52 -18.45 -9.32
CA VAL A 308 9.89 -19.72 -9.97
C VAL A 308 8.80 -20.77 -9.73
N LEU A 309 8.32 -20.90 -8.48
CA LEU A 309 7.24 -21.80 -8.14
C LEU A 309 5.94 -21.42 -8.85
N SER A 310 5.66 -20.13 -9.02
CA SER A 310 4.42 -19.69 -9.68
C SER A 310 4.40 -19.89 -11.19
N ASN A 311 5.56 -20.13 -11.81
CA ASN A 311 5.65 -20.63 -13.19
C ASN A 311 5.37 -22.14 -13.28
N SER A 312 5.49 -22.86 -12.16
CA SER A 312 5.21 -24.31 -12.05
C SER A 312 3.79 -24.53 -11.54
N ASN A 313 2.86 -24.89 -12.43
CA ASN A 313 1.42 -24.91 -12.12
C ASN A 313 1.01 -25.82 -10.95
N SER A 314 1.68 -26.95 -10.72
CA SER A 314 1.32 -27.90 -9.65
C SER A 314 1.81 -27.47 -8.27
N MET A 315 3.01 -26.89 -8.20
CA MET A 315 3.73 -26.69 -6.93
C MET A 315 3.28 -25.46 -6.15
N PHE A 316 2.85 -24.42 -6.87
CA PHE A 316 2.48 -23.14 -6.26
C PHE A 316 1.33 -23.28 -5.22
N HIS A 317 0.38 -24.19 -5.46
CA HIS A 317 -0.76 -24.43 -4.57
C HIS A 317 -0.37 -24.92 -3.17
N TYR A 318 0.78 -25.59 -3.04
CA TYR A 318 1.23 -26.19 -1.77
C TYR A 318 2.08 -25.26 -0.91
N VAL A 319 2.47 -24.11 -1.45
CA VAL A 319 3.26 -23.12 -0.73
C VAL A 319 2.46 -22.62 0.48
N PRO A 320 3.04 -22.64 1.69
CA PRO A 320 2.39 -22.03 2.86
C PRO A 320 2.11 -20.55 2.67
N GLU A 321 0.95 -20.08 3.11
CA GLU A 321 0.55 -18.68 2.98
C GLU A 321 1.55 -17.72 3.67
N PHE A 322 2.14 -18.15 4.79
CA PHE A 322 3.10 -17.35 5.54
C PHE A 322 4.37 -16.98 4.74
N TYR A 323 4.69 -17.68 3.64
CA TYR A 323 5.78 -17.28 2.75
C TYR A 323 5.49 -15.93 2.10
N VAL A 324 4.26 -15.75 1.62
CA VAL A 324 3.81 -14.50 0.99
C VAL A 324 3.67 -13.42 2.05
N GLU A 325 3.05 -13.73 3.19
CA GLU A 325 2.84 -12.76 4.27
C GLU A 325 4.15 -12.24 4.85
N SER A 326 5.06 -13.16 5.20
CA SER A 326 6.38 -12.79 5.75
C SER A 326 7.18 -11.98 4.76
N LEU A 327 7.11 -12.32 3.47
CA LEU A 327 7.78 -11.57 2.44
C LEU A 327 7.24 -10.14 2.32
N VAL A 328 5.92 -9.97 2.21
CA VAL A 328 5.29 -8.64 2.05
C VAL A 328 5.53 -7.78 3.28
N ASP A 329 5.38 -8.34 4.49
CA ASP A 329 5.64 -7.64 5.74
C ASP A 329 7.12 -7.25 5.88
N CYS A 330 8.05 -8.19 5.63
CA CYS A 330 9.50 -7.93 5.68
C CYS A 330 9.93 -6.88 4.65
N PHE A 331 9.40 -6.94 3.43
CA PHE A 331 9.65 -5.96 2.38
C PHE A 331 9.22 -4.55 2.81
N HIS A 332 8.00 -4.41 3.32
CA HIS A 332 7.52 -3.11 3.80
C HIS A 332 8.23 -2.65 5.08
N ALA A 333 8.68 -3.58 5.92
CA ALA A 333 9.47 -3.26 7.10
C ALA A 333 10.83 -2.65 6.73
N LEU A 334 11.50 -3.21 5.71
CA LEU A 334 12.73 -2.66 5.15
C LEU A 334 12.50 -1.30 4.49
N ARG A 335 11.44 -1.16 3.68
CA ARG A 335 11.08 0.10 3.02
C ARG A 335 10.85 1.24 4.03
N ARG A 336 10.23 0.92 5.18
CA ARG A 336 9.91 1.89 6.25
C ARG A 336 11.01 2.03 7.30
N SER A 337 12.11 1.29 7.17
CA SER A 337 13.18 1.27 8.16
C SER A 337 13.84 2.64 8.33
N ASP A 338 14.21 2.95 9.58
CA ASP A 338 14.95 4.17 9.93
C ASP A 338 16.00 3.83 11.00
N PRO A 339 17.31 3.82 10.67
CA PRO A 339 17.89 4.28 9.40
C PRO A 339 17.56 3.36 8.21
N PRO A 340 17.50 3.89 6.97
CA PRO A 340 17.28 3.07 5.79
C PRO A 340 18.46 2.14 5.54
N PHE A 341 18.17 0.89 5.15
CA PHE A 341 19.19 -0.12 4.84
C PHE A 341 20.14 0.31 3.72
N VAL A 342 19.56 0.79 2.61
CA VAL A 342 20.28 1.34 1.46
C VAL A 342 19.61 2.63 1.02
N SER A 343 20.28 3.42 0.17
CA SER A 343 19.64 4.62 -0.39
C SER A 343 18.36 4.24 -1.14
N PRO A 344 17.31 5.08 -1.13
CA PRO A 344 16.07 4.80 -1.85
C PRO A 344 16.30 4.47 -3.33
N ALA A 345 17.22 5.19 -4.00
CA ALA A 345 17.62 4.91 -5.37
C ALA A 345 18.14 3.48 -5.57
N LEU A 346 18.99 2.99 -4.66
CA LEU A 346 19.56 1.65 -4.76
C LEU A 346 18.53 0.56 -4.42
N PHE A 347 17.63 0.83 -3.46
CA PHE A 347 16.51 -0.06 -3.13
C PHE A 347 15.57 -0.27 -4.33
N LEU A 348 15.31 0.79 -5.10
CA LEU A 348 14.48 0.72 -6.30
C LEU A 348 15.16 -0.08 -7.43
N MET A 349 16.47 0.12 -7.61
CA MET A 349 17.24 -0.52 -8.68
C MET A 349 17.47 -2.01 -8.45
N GLN A 350 17.50 -2.46 -7.19
CA GLN A 350 17.84 -3.84 -6.85
C GLN A 350 16.74 -4.46 -5.97
N GLY A 351 15.95 -5.36 -6.56
CA GLY A 351 15.01 -6.21 -5.84
C GLY A 351 13.54 -5.79 -5.86
N LEU A 352 13.26 -4.50 -6.02
CA LEU A 352 11.89 -4.02 -6.12
C LEU A 352 11.18 -4.53 -7.38
N ALA A 353 11.88 -4.65 -8.52
CA ALA A 353 11.27 -5.09 -9.77
C ALA A 353 10.66 -6.51 -9.66
N SER A 354 11.39 -7.46 -9.08
CA SER A 354 10.89 -8.83 -8.85
C SER A 354 9.75 -8.84 -7.84
N PHE A 355 9.80 -8.01 -6.79
CA PHE A 355 8.70 -7.87 -5.84
C PHE A 355 7.44 -7.32 -6.51
N VAL A 356 7.57 -6.28 -7.35
CA VAL A 356 6.48 -5.72 -8.17
C VAL A 356 5.90 -6.78 -9.10
N THR A 357 6.74 -7.55 -9.78
CA THR A 357 6.30 -8.68 -10.61
C THR A 357 5.48 -9.67 -9.79
N LEU A 358 5.92 -10.05 -8.59
CA LEU A 358 5.21 -10.99 -7.73
C LEU A 358 3.82 -10.47 -7.34
N VAL A 359 3.74 -9.25 -6.79
CA VAL A 359 2.45 -8.70 -6.31
C VAL A 359 1.47 -8.49 -7.45
N VAL A 360 1.92 -7.98 -8.60
CA VAL A 360 1.09 -7.76 -9.78
C VAL A 360 0.60 -9.06 -10.39
N LYS A 361 1.48 -10.07 -10.50
CA LYS A 361 1.13 -11.36 -11.11
C LYS A 361 0.10 -12.12 -10.27
N HIS A 362 -0.01 -11.84 -8.97
CA HIS A 362 -0.70 -12.71 -8.02
C HIS A 362 -1.90 -12.10 -7.28
N PHE A 363 -2.12 -10.77 -7.27
CA PHE A 363 -3.27 -10.19 -6.56
C PHE A 363 -4.64 -10.65 -7.13
N ASP A 364 -4.72 -11.00 -8.41
CA ASP A 364 -5.92 -11.50 -9.09
C ASP A 364 -5.75 -12.98 -9.54
N ASP A 365 -4.77 -13.70 -8.97
CA ASP A 365 -4.47 -15.07 -9.38
C ASP A 365 -5.45 -16.06 -8.74
N THR A 366 -6.19 -16.78 -9.59
CA THR A 366 -7.21 -17.76 -9.18
C THR A 366 -6.65 -18.94 -8.36
N ARG A 367 -5.34 -19.21 -8.44
CA ARG A 367 -4.67 -20.25 -7.65
C ARG A 367 -4.52 -19.88 -6.18
N ILE A 368 -4.54 -18.58 -5.87
CA ILE A 368 -4.60 -18.08 -4.49
C ILE A 368 -6.07 -18.12 -4.06
N VAL A 369 -6.40 -19.07 -3.19
CA VAL A 369 -7.76 -19.27 -2.70
C VAL A 369 -8.08 -18.27 -1.58
N ASN A 370 -7.13 -18.01 -0.68
CA ASN A 370 -7.34 -17.07 0.41
C ASN A 370 -7.45 -15.63 -0.11
N PRO A 371 -8.62 -14.98 0.02
CA PRO A 371 -8.80 -13.61 -0.44
C PRO A 371 -8.06 -12.58 0.43
N ASP A 372 -7.73 -12.88 1.70
CA ASP A 372 -6.95 -11.99 2.56
C ASP A 372 -5.52 -11.80 2.01
N LEU A 373 -4.95 -12.86 1.41
CA LEU A 373 -3.66 -12.77 0.71
C LEU A 373 -3.75 -11.89 -0.53
N LYS A 374 -4.86 -11.95 -1.28
CA LYS A 374 -5.06 -11.09 -2.45
C LYS A 374 -5.14 -9.62 -2.04
N ASP A 375 -5.88 -9.34 -0.98
CA ASP A 375 -5.98 -8.00 -0.40
C ASP A 375 -4.62 -7.51 0.12
N LEU A 376 -3.81 -8.38 0.74
CA LEU A 376 -2.45 -8.06 1.16
C LEU A 376 -1.58 -7.63 -0.03
N LEU A 377 -1.60 -8.38 -1.14
CA LEU A 377 -0.85 -8.06 -2.35
C LEU A 377 -1.35 -6.75 -2.99
N LEU A 378 -2.67 -6.58 -3.07
CA LEU A 378 -3.28 -5.39 -3.65
C LEU A 378 -3.03 -4.14 -2.80
N GLN A 379 -3.05 -4.26 -1.47
CA GLN A 379 -2.69 -3.20 -0.56
C GLN A 379 -1.21 -2.82 -0.68
N SER A 380 -0.33 -3.81 -0.90
CA SER A 380 1.08 -3.56 -1.20
C SER A 380 1.23 -2.69 -2.45
N ILE A 381 0.53 -3.04 -3.54
CA ILE A 381 0.49 -2.23 -4.77
C ILE A 381 -0.01 -0.82 -4.46
N SER A 382 -1.16 -0.71 -3.79
CA SER A 382 -1.79 0.57 -3.41
C SER A 382 -0.84 1.50 -2.66
N VAL A 383 -0.03 0.97 -1.74
CA VAL A 383 0.99 1.74 -1.01
C VAL A 383 2.14 2.17 -1.93
N LEU A 384 2.65 1.26 -2.77
CA LEU A 384 3.83 1.55 -3.60
C LEU A 384 3.54 2.59 -4.69
N VAL A 385 2.39 2.51 -5.36
CA VAL A 385 2.03 3.45 -6.44
C VAL A 385 1.81 4.89 -5.95
N GLN A 386 1.73 5.13 -4.64
CA GLN A 386 1.63 6.49 -4.12
C GLN A 386 2.93 7.29 -4.25
N TYR A 387 4.07 6.62 -4.41
CA TYR A 387 5.39 7.24 -4.47
C TYR A 387 5.89 7.27 -5.92
N LYS A 388 6.37 8.44 -6.37
CA LYS A 388 6.78 8.66 -7.76
C LYS A 388 7.88 7.70 -8.21
N GLU A 389 8.82 7.43 -7.33
CA GLU A 389 9.99 6.60 -7.62
C GLU A 389 9.62 5.12 -7.74
N PHE A 390 8.62 4.66 -7.00
CA PHE A 390 8.10 3.31 -7.09
C PHE A 390 7.18 3.14 -8.31
N MET A 391 6.35 4.14 -8.61
CA MET A 391 5.51 4.16 -9.83
C MET A 391 6.34 3.90 -11.09
N LEU A 392 7.53 4.52 -11.19
CA LEU A 392 8.44 4.29 -12.32
C LEU A 392 8.84 2.81 -12.48
N VAL A 393 8.92 2.06 -11.39
CA VAL A 393 9.22 0.62 -11.46
C VAL A 393 8.02 -0.16 -12.01
N PHE A 394 6.79 0.21 -11.65
CA PHE A 394 5.60 -0.39 -12.28
C PHE A 394 5.54 -0.05 -13.78
N GLU A 395 5.84 1.18 -14.17
CA GLU A 395 5.84 1.61 -15.58
C GLU A 395 6.88 0.89 -16.46
N ASN A 396 7.94 0.36 -15.86
CA ASN A 396 8.98 -0.40 -16.55
C ASN A 396 8.85 -1.93 -16.34
N ASN A 397 7.87 -2.39 -15.57
CA ASN A 397 7.70 -3.81 -15.27
C ASN A 397 6.79 -4.49 -16.30
N ARG A 398 7.31 -5.51 -17.00
CA ARG A 398 6.57 -6.21 -18.07
C ARG A 398 5.25 -6.83 -17.60
N GLU A 399 5.22 -7.44 -16.42
CA GLU A 399 3.98 -8.02 -15.88
C GLU A 399 2.97 -6.93 -15.52
N ALA A 400 3.43 -5.80 -14.98
CA ALA A 400 2.56 -4.65 -14.68
C ALA A 400 1.95 -4.04 -15.93
N ILE A 401 2.76 -3.78 -16.95
CA ILE A 401 2.29 -3.24 -18.23
C ILE A 401 1.23 -4.16 -18.86
N ASN A 402 1.46 -5.47 -18.85
CA ASN A 402 0.64 -6.42 -19.61
C ASN A 402 -0.64 -6.86 -18.88
N LYS A 403 -0.60 -7.04 -17.54
CA LYS A 403 -1.72 -7.66 -16.80
C LYS A 403 -2.45 -6.71 -15.87
N MET A 404 -1.76 -5.72 -15.32
CA MET A 404 -2.31 -4.90 -14.24
C MET A 404 -3.58 -4.14 -14.62
N PRO A 405 -3.69 -3.50 -15.82
CA PRO A 405 -4.92 -2.80 -16.20
C PRO A 405 -6.15 -3.72 -16.19
N ARG A 406 -6.07 -4.88 -16.85
CA ARG A 406 -7.16 -5.85 -16.93
C ARG A 406 -7.52 -6.40 -15.55
N SER A 407 -6.52 -6.84 -14.78
CA SER A 407 -6.75 -7.43 -13.45
C SER A 407 -7.31 -6.42 -12.45
N LEU A 408 -6.97 -5.13 -12.54
CA LEU A 408 -7.59 -4.10 -11.69
C LEU A 408 -9.08 -3.89 -12.01
N LEU A 409 -9.46 -3.87 -13.30
CA LEU A 409 -10.87 -3.77 -13.69
C LEU A 409 -11.67 -4.99 -13.23
N SER A 410 -11.05 -6.19 -13.28
CA SER A 410 -11.64 -7.45 -12.79
C SER A 410 -11.81 -7.45 -11.27
N ALA A 411 -10.77 -7.06 -10.53
CA ALA A 411 -10.72 -7.05 -9.07
C ALA A 411 -11.53 -5.90 -8.43
N PHE A 412 -12.12 -4.99 -9.21
CA PHE A 412 -13.04 -3.99 -8.69
C PHE A 412 -14.38 -4.64 -8.35
N ASP A 413 -14.46 -5.25 -7.16
CA ASP A 413 -15.63 -5.94 -6.63
C ASP A 413 -16.06 -5.39 -5.25
N ASN A 414 -17.01 -6.06 -4.58
CA ASN A 414 -17.50 -5.57 -3.29
C ASN A 414 -16.45 -5.58 -2.17
N ARG A 415 -15.37 -6.35 -2.31
CA ARG A 415 -14.36 -6.54 -1.26
C ARG A 415 -13.14 -5.66 -1.49
N SER A 416 -12.63 -5.63 -2.72
CA SER A 416 -11.35 -4.99 -3.01
C SER A 416 -11.50 -3.61 -3.69
N TRP A 417 -12.72 -3.04 -3.79
CA TRP A 417 -12.94 -1.76 -4.46
C TRP A 417 -12.14 -0.59 -3.86
N ILE A 418 -11.91 -0.54 -2.54
CA ILE A 418 -11.16 0.56 -1.91
C ILE A 418 -9.70 0.58 -2.41
N PRO A 419 -8.90 -0.49 -2.25
CA PRO A 419 -7.53 -0.49 -2.74
C PRO A 419 -7.45 -0.36 -4.27
N VAL A 420 -8.37 -0.95 -5.04
CA VAL A 420 -8.42 -0.72 -6.51
C VAL A 420 -8.70 0.74 -6.84
N THR A 421 -9.64 1.41 -6.15
CA THR A 421 -9.93 2.83 -6.31
C THR A 421 -8.69 3.68 -6.05
N ASN A 422 -7.96 3.37 -4.98
CA ASN A 422 -6.73 4.08 -4.64
C ASN A 422 -5.67 3.95 -5.74
N ILE A 423 -5.50 2.76 -6.32
CA ILE A 423 -4.56 2.52 -7.42
C ILE A 423 -5.01 3.26 -8.69
N LEU A 424 -6.25 3.07 -9.14
CA LEU A 424 -6.77 3.70 -10.35
C LEU A 424 -6.78 5.23 -10.24
N SER A 425 -7.15 5.78 -9.09
CA SER A 425 -7.10 7.22 -8.83
C SER A 425 -5.67 7.78 -8.95
N ARG A 426 -4.64 7.01 -8.55
CA ARG A 426 -3.23 7.39 -8.76
C ARG A 426 -2.84 7.37 -10.22
N PHE A 427 -3.29 6.37 -10.99
CA PHE A 427 -3.05 6.33 -12.44
C PHE A 427 -3.72 7.51 -13.14
N CYS A 428 -4.97 7.84 -12.80
CA CYS A 428 -5.76 8.91 -13.42
C CYS A 428 -5.38 10.33 -12.95
N LYS A 429 -4.48 10.47 -11.96
CA LYS A 429 -4.12 11.76 -11.36
C LYS A 429 -3.52 12.71 -12.40
N GLY A 430 -3.75 14.02 -12.25
CA GLY A 430 -3.25 15.05 -13.18
C GLY A 430 -4.03 15.12 -14.50
N SER A 431 -5.05 14.27 -14.62
CA SER A 431 -5.97 14.18 -15.74
C SER A 431 -7.34 14.66 -15.26
N GLY A 432 -8.10 15.38 -16.09
CA GLY A 432 -9.40 15.95 -15.76
C GLY A 432 -9.42 17.48 -15.55
N PHE A 433 -10.62 18.02 -15.50
CA PHE A 433 -10.94 19.42 -15.26
C PHE A 433 -10.46 19.86 -13.86
N ALA A 434 -9.92 21.08 -13.78
CA ALA A 434 -9.36 21.67 -12.57
C ALA A 434 -8.35 20.75 -11.82
N SER A 435 -7.72 19.82 -12.53
CA SER A 435 -6.66 18.97 -11.98
C SER A 435 -5.37 19.79 -11.91
N TYR A 436 -4.97 20.21 -10.70
CA TYR A 436 -3.74 20.97 -10.50
C TYR A 436 -2.53 20.16 -10.95
N LYS A 437 -1.84 20.63 -12.00
CA LYS A 437 -0.50 20.18 -12.38
C LYS A 437 0.56 20.81 -11.47
N ASN A 438 0.48 20.61 -10.15
CA ASN A 438 1.66 20.90 -9.31
C ASN A 438 2.71 19.81 -9.58
N GLY A 439 3.92 20.23 -9.93
CA GLY A 439 5.02 19.42 -10.49
C GLY A 439 5.57 18.26 -9.63
N GLU A 440 4.91 17.93 -8.52
CA GLU A 440 5.34 16.91 -7.56
C GLU A 440 4.44 15.66 -7.52
N SER A 441 3.31 15.66 -8.24
CA SER A 441 2.38 14.53 -8.21
C SER A 441 2.69 13.49 -9.29
N ALA A 442 2.93 12.25 -8.86
CA ALA A 442 3.14 11.07 -9.68
C ALA A 442 1.88 10.69 -10.49
N SER A 443 1.65 11.34 -11.63
CA SER A 443 0.72 10.84 -12.66
C SER A 443 1.45 9.89 -13.59
N SER A 444 0.87 8.73 -13.90
CA SER A 444 1.44 7.79 -14.87
C SER A 444 0.76 7.96 -16.24
N ALA A 445 1.44 8.60 -17.19
CA ALA A 445 0.94 8.66 -18.56
C ALA A 445 0.88 7.26 -19.21
N THR A 446 1.82 6.39 -18.86
CA THR A 446 1.88 5.01 -19.34
C THR A 446 0.65 4.21 -18.93
N PHE A 447 0.31 4.17 -17.64
CA PHE A 447 -0.87 3.44 -17.18
C PHE A 447 -2.19 4.07 -17.62
N GLN A 448 -2.25 5.39 -17.87
CA GLN A 448 -3.42 6.01 -18.49
C GLN A 448 -3.68 5.47 -19.91
N VAL A 449 -2.63 5.36 -20.74
CA VAL A 449 -2.74 4.78 -22.08
C VAL A 449 -3.14 3.31 -22.00
N LEU A 450 -2.47 2.52 -21.16
CA LEU A 450 -2.75 1.09 -21.02
C LEU A 450 -4.17 0.80 -20.50
N LEU A 451 -4.65 1.59 -19.52
CA LEU A 451 -6.04 1.49 -19.03
C LEU A 451 -7.03 1.81 -20.15
N ARG A 452 -6.79 2.90 -20.90
CA ARG A 452 -7.64 3.27 -22.05
C ARG A 452 -7.71 2.15 -23.09
N GLU A 453 -6.55 1.63 -23.50
CA GLU A 453 -6.47 0.53 -24.48
C GLU A 453 -7.21 -0.71 -23.99
N THR A 454 -7.00 -1.09 -22.73
CA THR A 454 -7.69 -2.25 -22.12
C THR A 454 -9.20 -2.06 -22.12
N CYS A 455 -9.71 -0.90 -21.72
CA CYS A 455 -11.14 -0.62 -21.72
C CYS A 455 -11.76 -0.63 -23.14
N ILE A 456 -11.01 -0.19 -24.16
CA ILE A 456 -11.46 -0.20 -25.56
C ILE A 456 -11.52 -1.64 -26.10
N HIS A 457 -10.52 -2.46 -25.80
CA HIS A 457 -10.43 -3.84 -26.28
C HIS A 457 -11.34 -4.81 -25.51
N GLU A 458 -11.61 -4.55 -24.23
CA GLU A 458 -12.41 -5.42 -23.35
C GLU A 458 -13.71 -4.75 -22.91
N GLN A 459 -14.59 -4.45 -23.86
CA GLN A 459 -15.82 -3.69 -23.62
C GLN A 459 -16.74 -4.33 -22.57
N GLU A 460 -16.89 -5.66 -22.54
CA GLU A 460 -17.71 -6.34 -21.55
C GLU A 460 -17.17 -6.17 -20.12
N LEU A 461 -15.85 -6.33 -19.95
CA LEU A 461 -15.19 -6.10 -18.67
C LEU A 461 -15.34 -4.65 -18.24
N PHE A 462 -15.15 -3.72 -19.18
CA PHE A 462 -15.30 -2.29 -18.92
C PHE A 462 -16.74 -1.91 -18.53
N PHE A 463 -17.77 -2.45 -19.19
CA PHE A 463 -19.16 -2.19 -18.83
C PHE A 463 -19.54 -2.79 -17.47
N SER A 464 -19.00 -3.97 -17.15
CA SER A 464 -19.15 -4.57 -15.82
C SER A 464 -18.50 -3.70 -14.75
N PHE A 465 -17.28 -3.20 -15.01
CA PHE A 465 -16.59 -2.23 -14.16
C PHE A 465 -17.40 -0.94 -14.00
N LEU A 466 -17.88 -0.31 -15.08
CA LEU A 466 -18.70 0.91 -15.02
C LEU A 466 -19.95 0.72 -14.18
N ASN A 467 -20.65 -0.41 -14.36
CA ASN A 467 -21.83 -0.72 -13.55
C ASN A 467 -21.50 -0.76 -12.05
N ARG A 468 -20.39 -1.40 -11.67
CA ARG A 468 -19.92 -1.43 -10.28
C ARG A 468 -19.48 -0.05 -9.82
N LEU A 469 -18.75 0.71 -10.63
CA LEU A 469 -18.29 2.07 -10.33
C LEU A 469 -19.47 3.01 -10.05
N PHE A 470 -20.51 2.99 -10.89
CA PHE A 470 -21.74 3.75 -10.67
C PHE A 470 -22.39 3.39 -9.34
N ASN A 471 -22.57 2.10 -9.06
CA ASN A 471 -23.21 1.64 -7.82
C ASN A 471 -22.39 2.02 -6.58
N THR A 472 -21.07 1.85 -6.63
CA THR A 472 -20.18 2.19 -5.51
C THR A 472 -20.17 3.69 -5.25
N LEU A 473 -20.08 4.53 -6.28
CA LEU A 473 -20.10 5.99 -6.12
C LEU A 473 -21.46 6.49 -5.62
N SER A 474 -22.58 5.94 -6.12
CA SER A 474 -23.90 6.24 -5.56
C SER A 474 -23.96 5.92 -4.07
N TRP A 475 -23.50 4.72 -3.69
CA TRP A 475 -23.52 4.26 -2.30
C TRP A 475 -22.64 5.14 -1.39
N THR A 476 -21.38 5.43 -1.77
CA THR A 476 -20.50 6.27 -0.95
C THR A 476 -21.06 7.69 -0.78
N MET A 477 -21.73 8.23 -1.80
CA MET A 477 -22.38 9.54 -1.74
C MET A 477 -23.63 9.54 -0.84
N THR A 478 -24.39 8.45 -0.81
CA THR A 478 -25.48 8.26 0.16
C THR A 478 -24.93 8.24 1.59
N GLU A 479 -23.92 7.42 1.87
CA GLU A 479 -23.30 7.30 3.19
C GLU A 479 -22.71 8.62 3.68
N PHE A 480 -22.02 9.34 2.78
CA PHE A 480 -21.51 10.67 3.05
C PHE A 480 -22.63 11.65 3.47
N SER A 481 -23.74 11.64 2.73
CA SER A 481 -24.85 12.55 2.97
C SER A 481 -25.61 12.23 4.24
N MET A 482 -25.78 10.93 4.55
CA MET A 482 -26.35 10.48 5.82
C MET A 482 -25.46 10.90 6.99
N SER A 483 -24.14 10.67 6.88
CA SER A 483 -23.17 11.04 7.89
C SER A 483 -23.20 12.54 8.20
N ILE A 484 -23.25 13.40 7.17
CA ILE A 484 -23.38 14.85 7.36
C ILE A 484 -24.69 15.20 8.06
N ARG A 485 -25.82 14.65 7.61
CA ARG A 485 -27.13 14.95 8.18
C ARG A 485 -27.22 14.56 9.65
N GLU A 486 -26.70 13.39 10.01
CA GLU A 486 -26.65 12.95 11.41
C GLU A 486 -25.84 13.88 12.30
N MET A 487 -24.72 14.40 11.80
CA MET A 487 -23.90 15.37 12.55
C MET A 487 -24.61 16.73 12.67
N GLN A 488 -25.35 17.16 11.64
CA GLN A 488 -26.17 18.37 11.68
C GLN A 488 -27.30 18.25 12.70
N ASP A 489 -28.06 17.15 12.67
CA ASP A 489 -29.20 16.93 13.56
C ASP A 489 -28.78 16.88 15.05
N LYS A 490 -27.58 16.36 15.33
CA LYS A 490 -27.03 16.25 16.70
C LYS A 490 -26.34 17.53 17.18
N ASN A 491 -26.06 18.51 16.30
CA ASN A 491 -25.26 19.71 16.58
C ASN A 491 -23.94 19.41 17.33
N GLN A 492 -23.39 18.20 17.14
CA GLN A 492 -22.16 17.73 17.77
C GLN A 492 -21.36 16.95 16.74
N VAL A 493 -20.10 17.35 16.57
CA VAL A 493 -19.15 16.68 15.68
C VAL A 493 -18.24 15.83 16.55
N ALA A 494 -18.55 14.54 16.67
CA ALA A 494 -17.64 13.60 17.33
C ALA A 494 -16.46 13.31 16.39
N ASP A 495 -15.23 13.39 16.91
CA ASP A 495 -13.99 13.20 16.13
C ASP A 495 -13.99 11.93 15.26
N LEU A 496 -14.54 10.83 15.77
CA LEU A 496 -14.60 9.57 15.04
C LEU A 496 -15.56 9.65 13.83
N GLN A 497 -16.76 10.22 14.02
CA GLN A 497 -17.74 10.38 12.95
C GLN A 497 -17.24 11.34 11.87
N GLN A 498 -16.56 12.41 12.29
CA GLN A 498 -15.92 13.35 11.38
C GLN A 498 -14.87 12.68 10.49
N ARG A 499 -13.99 11.86 11.09
CA ARG A 499 -12.97 11.11 10.34
C ARG A 499 -13.58 10.13 9.36
N LYS A 500 -14.61 9.37 9.77
CA LYS A 500 -15.37 8.48 8.89
C LYS A 500 -15.94 9.23 7.69
N CYS A 501 -16.65 10.32 7.95
CA CYS A 501 -17.25 11.16 6.92
C CYS A 501 -16.20 11.72 5.94
N SER A 502 -15.05 12.17 6.44
CA SER A 502 -13.96 12.67 5.59
C SER A 502 -13.40 11.58 4.68
N VAL A 503 -13.22 10.35 5.18
CA VAL A 503 -12.70 9.24 4.37
C VAL A 503 -13.71 8.82 3.29
N ILE A 504 -15.00 8.75 3.62
CA ILE A 504 -16.07 8.46 2.66
C ILE A 504 -16.15 9.56 1.58
N PHE A 505 -15.95 10.82 1.95
CA PHE A 505 -15.90 11.92 0.99
C PHE A 505 -14.68 11.81 0.05
N ASP A 506 -13.50 11.54 0.61
CA ASP A 506 -12.24 11.42 -0.14
C ASP A 506 -12.31 10.27 -1.17
N ILE A 507 -12.89 9.13 -0.78
CA ILE A 507 -13.06 8.00 -1.70
C ILE A 507 -14.13 8.27 -2.75
N SER A 508 -15.22 8.96 -2.41
CA SER A 508 -16.23 9.42 -3.37
C SER A 508 -15.63 10.34 -4.44
N CYS A 509 -14.77 11.28 -4.03
CA CYS A 509 -14.03 12.13 -4.96
C CYS A 509 -13.11 11.32 -5.88
N SER A 510 -12.44 10.30 -5.34
CA SER A 510 -11.55 9.42 -6.13
C SER A 510 -12.32 8.61 -7.17
N LEU A 511 -13.48 8.05 -6.81
CA LEU A 511 -14.38 7.36 -7.73
C LEU A 511 -14.89 8.29 -8.84
N ALA A 512 -15.29 9.52 -8.49
CA ALA A 512 -15.73 10.51 -9.47
C ALA A 512 -14.60 10.91 -10.45
N ARG A 513 -13.34 10.97 -9.98
CA ARG A 513 -12.17 11.22 -10.85
C ARG A 513 -11.87 10.06 -11.79
N ILE A 514 -12.06 8.81 -11.35
CA ILE A 514 -11.94 7.64 -12.22
C ILE A 514 -13.03 7.67 -13.28
N LEU A 515 -14.26 8.03 -12.91
CA LEU A 515 -15.38 8.16 -13.84
C LEU A 515 -15.15 9.28 -14.87
N GLU A 516 -14.65 10.43 -14.43
CA GLU A 516 -14.22 11.53 -15.31
C GLU A 516 -13.19 11.04 -16.34
N PHE A 517 -12.15 10.34 -15.88
CA PHE A 517 -11.17 9.73 -16.77
C PHE A 517 -11.82 8.82 -17.82
N CYS A 518 -12.74 7.94 -17.41
CA CYS A 518 -13.44 7.03 -18.33
C CYS A 518 -14.23 7.81 -19.40
N THR A 519 -14.95 8.85 -19.02
CA THR A 519 -15.76 9.68 -19.95
C THR A 519 -14.90 10.47 -20.93
N ARG A 520 -13.70 10.88 -20.51
CA ARG A 520 -12.77 11.65 -21.35
C ARG A 520 -11.99 10.77 -22.31
N GLU A 521 -11.46 9.64 -21.84
CA GLU A 521 -10.61 8.76 -22.66
C GLU A 521 -11.41 7.81 -23.56
N ILE A 522 -12.63 7.46 -23.14
CA ILE A 522 -13.50 6.48 -23.81
C ILE A 522 -14.93 7.05 -23.98
N PRO A 523 -15.10 8.25 -24.58
CA PRO A 523 -16.43 8.88 -24.70
C PRO A 523 -17.40 8.03 -25.54
N CYS A 524 -16.88 7.27 -26.51
CA CYS A 524 -17.69 6.38 -27.35
C CYS A 524 -18.46 5.32 -26.55
N ALA A 525 -17.97 4.89 -25.38
CA ALA A 525 -18.68 3.93 -24.53
C ALA A 525 -19.99 4.48 -23.93
N PHE A 526 -20.15 5.81 -23.92
CA PHE A 526 -21.33 6.50 -23.42
C PHE A 526 -22.19 7.03 -24.58
N LEU A 527 -21.55 7.63 -25.59
CA LEU A 527 -22.23 8.25 -26.73
C LEU A 527 -22.67 7.24 -27.81
N MET A 528 -21.94 6.14 -27.97
CA MET A 528 -22.24 5.08 -28.95
C MET A 528 -22.48 3.71 -28.30
N GLY A 529 -22.28 3.61 -26.98
CA GLY A 529 -22.56 2.40 -26.22
C GLY A 529 -24.04 2.26 -25.88
N PRO A 530 -24.39 1.26 -25.04
CA PRO A 530 -25.77 1.09 -24.58
C PRO A 530 -26.31 2.38 -23.94
N ASP A 531 -27.52 2.80 -24.30
CA ASP A 531 -28.19 4.03 -23.79
C ASP A 531 -28.18 4.12 -22.26
N MET A 532 -28.25 2.97 -21.60
CA MET A 532 -28.20 2.84 -20.15
C MET A 532 -26.92 3.40 -19.53
N ASN A 533 -25.78 3.38 -20.24
CA ASN A 533 -24.53 3.95 -19.72
C ASN A 533 -24.63 5.47 -19.59
N LEU A 534 -25.13 6.16 -20.62
CA LEU A 534 -25.30 7.60 -20.59
C LEU A 534 -26.41 8.00 -19.60
N ARG A 535 -27.54 7.29 -19.59
CA ARG A 535 -28.64 7.54 -18.65
C ARG A 535 -28.20 7.41 -17.19
N ARG A 536 -27.48 6.33 -16.83
CA ARG A 536 -26.98 6.15 -15.46
C ARG A 536 -25.92 7.17 -15.08
N LEU A 537 -25.07 7.58 -16.03
CA LEU A 537 -24.07 8.61 -15.81
C LEU A 537 -24.73 9.97 -15.50
N THR A 538 -25.70 10.39 -16.30
CA THR A 538 -26.41 11.66 -16.07
C THR A 538 -27.23 11.62 -14.78
N GLU A 539 -27.90 10.49 -14.49
CA GLU A 539 -28.60 10.26 -13.21
C GLU A 539 -27.65 10.41 -12.03
N LEU A 540 -26.45 9.82 -12.12
CA LEU A 540 -25.44 9.93 -11.09
C LEU A 540 -24.92 11.36 -10.91
N VAL A 541 -24.69 12.10 -12.01
CA VAL A 541 -24.27 13.51 -11.94
C VAL A 541 -25.32 14.35 -11.21
N VAL A 542 -26.59 14.21 -11.58
CA VAL A 542 -27.70 14.93 -10.94
C VAL A 542 -27.86 14.51 -9.48
N PHE A 543 -27.73 13.22 -9.19
CA PHE A 543 -27.76 12.67 -7.83
C PHE A 543 -26.69 13.31 -6.95
N ILE A 544 -25.42 13.32 -7.39
CA ILE A 544 -24.31 13.91 -6.63
C ILE A 544 -24.53 15.41 -6.42
N LEU A 545 -24.92 16.15 -7.47
CA LEU A 545 -25.21 17.58 -7.36
C LEU A 545 -26.30 17.85 -6.33
N ASN A 546 -27.40 17.10 -6.37
CA ASN A 546 -28.48 17.23 -5.42
C ASN A 546 -28.01 16.98 -3.98
N HIS A 547 -27.17 15.96 -3.78
CA HIS A 547 -26.59 15.65 -2.47
C HIS A 547 -25.66 16.75 -1.94
N ILE A 548 -24.82 17.34 -2.79
CA ILE A 548 -23.91 18.43 -2.38
C ILE A 548 -24.68 19.74 -2.13
N ILE A 549 -25.68 20.05 -2.95
CA ILE A 549 -26.49 21.28 -2.82
C ILE A 549 -27.44 21.21 -1.62
N SER A 550 -27.99 20.03 -1.34
CA SER A 550 -28.91 19.82 -0.20
C SER A 550 -28.23 19.99 1.16
N VAL A 551 -26.89 20.03 1.23
CA VAL A 551 -26.18 20.38 2.47
C VAL A 551 -26.33 21.88 2.71
N ALA A 552 -27.38 22.23 3.47
CA ALA A 552 -27.89 23.59 3.66
C ALA A 552 -26.89 24.62 4.23
N ASP A 553 -25.80 24.17 4.87
CA ASP A 553 -24.77 25.05 5.43
C ASP A 553 -23.39 24.77 4.84
N ALA A 554 -22.85 25.79 4.16
CA ALA A 554 -21.51 25.78 3.59
C ALA A 554 -20.40 25.74 4.63
N GLU A 555 -20.58 26.46 5.74
CA GLU A 555 -19.60 26.51 6.81
C GLU A 555 -19.57 25.18 7.57
N PHE A 556 -20.75 24.58 7.80
CA PHE A 556 -20.83 23.24 8.39
C PHE A 556 -20.15 22.17 7.54
N PHE A 557 -20.34 22.21 6.22
CA PHE A 557 -19.69 21.28 5.29
C PHE A 557 -18.16 21.37 5.39
N ASP A 558 -17.62 22.59 5.32
CA ASP A 558 -16.17 22.80 5.38
C ASP A 558 -15.60 22.50 6.77
N MET A 559 -16.35 22.81 7.85
CA MET A 559 -15.99 22.46 9.22
C MET A 559 -15.92 20.94 9.42
N THR A 560 -16.91 20.20 8.92
CA THR A 560 -17.00 18.74 9.01
C THR A 560 -15.82 18.06 8.31
N LEU A 561 -15.36 18.62 7.20
CA LEU A 561 -14.25 18.06 6.44
C LEU A 561 -12.88 18.64 6.82
N ARG A 562 -12.81 19.46 7.89
CA ARG A 562 -11.56 20.06 8.36
C ARG A 562 -10.71 19.05 9.13
N ARG A 563 -9.49 18.81 8.66
CA ARG A 563 -8.51 17.96 9.38
C ARG A 563 -7.77 18.76 10.48
N PRO A 564 -7.42 18.13 11.63
CA PRO A 564 -6.55 18.75 12.63
C PRO A 564 -5.19 19.11 12.02
N GLY A 565 -4.74 20.36 12.19
CA GLY A 565 -3.41 20.81 11.77
C GLY A 565 -3.27 21.34 10.34
N GLN A 566 -4.33 21.33 9.52
CA GLN A 566 -4.31 21.99 8.20
C GLN A 566 -4.89 23.40 8.27
N HIS A 567 -4.07 24.38 7.90
CA HIS A 567 -4.52 25.73 7.59
C HIS A 567 -4.91 25.82 6.11
N GLN A 568 -6.21 26.00 5.86
CA GLN A 568 -6.78 26.74 4.73
C GLN A 568 -6.26 26.44 3.32
N GLU A 569 -6.02 25.17 2.96
CA GLU A 569 -5.74 24.80 1.57
C GLU A 569 -6.74 23.78 1.01
N LYS A 570 -7.56 24.29 0.08
CA LYS A 570 -8.53 23.64 -0.83
C LYS A 570 -9.94 23.47 -0.27
N THR A 571 -10.89 24.18 -0.89
CA THR A 571 -12.34 23.99 -0.67
C THR A 571 -12.72 22.56 -1.01
N ASN A 572 -13.12 21.78 0.01
CA ASN A 572 -13.46 20.37 -0.12
C ASN A 572 -14.50 20.11 -1.22
N ARG A 573 -15.42 21.05 -1.44
CA ARG A 573 -16.44 20.98 -2.51
C ARG A 573 -15.85 20.92 -3.92
N THR A 574 -14.74 21.60 -4.18
CA THR A 574 -14.11 21.58 -5.51
C THR A 574 -13.66 20.16 -5.89
N MET A 575 -13.29 19.33 -4.90
CA MET A 575 -12.81 17.97 -5.15
C MET A 575 -13.86 17.08 -5.82
N ILE A 576 -15.14 17.28 -5.49
CA ILE A 576 -16.27 16.53 -6.07
C ILE A 576 -16.93 17.25 -7.24
N LEU A 577 -17.00 18.58 -7.23
CA LEU A 577 -17.65 19.32 -8.33
C LEU A 577 -16.81 19.32 -9.62
N ALA A 578 -15.48 19.42 -9.50
CA ALA A 578 -14.58 19.44 -10.64
C ALA A 578 -14.74 18.21 -11.58
N PRO A 579 -14.74 16.95 -11.08
CA PRO A 579 -14.94 15.81 -11.96
C PRO A 579 -16.31 15.79 -12.64
N LEU A 580 -17.37 16.32 -12.00
CA LEU A 580 -18.71 16.40 -12.64
C LEU A 580 -18.70 17.36 -13.82
N VAL A 581 -18.05 18.52 -13.68
CA VAL A 581 -17.86 19.46 -14.79
C VAL A 581 -17.04 18.81 -15.90
N GLY A 582 -15.95 18.14 -15.56
CA GLY A 582 -15.11 17.45 -16.53
C GLY A 582 -15.85 16.36 -17.31
N ILE A 583 -16.72 15.59 -16.65
CA ILE A 583 -17.61 14.61 -17.30
C ILE A 583 -18.51 15.28 -18.34
N ILE A 584 -19.24 16.32 -17.94
CA ILE A 584 -20.18 17.02 -18.83
C ILE A 584 -19.42 17.62 -20.02
N LEU A 585 -18.33 18.33 -19.77
CA LEU A 585 -17.52 18.97 -20.82
C LEU A 585 -16.95 17.95 -21.80
N SER A 586 -16.42 16.82 -21.31
CA SER A 586 -15.81 15.79 -22.16
C SER A 586 -16.83 15.18 -23.13
N LEU A 587 -18.04 14.92 -22.66
CA LEU A 587 -19.11 14.37 -23.50
C LEU A 587 -19.63 15.40 -24.51
N MET A 588 -19.82 16.65 -24.08
CA MET A 588 -20.31 17.74 -24.93
C MET A 588 -19.31 18.11 -26.04
N GLU A 589 -18.02 18.11 -25.73
CA GLU A 589 -16.95 18.36 -26.73
C GLU A 589 -16.93 17.23 -27.78
N CYS A 590 -17.02 15.97 -27.33
CA CYS A 590 -17.06 14.83 -28.24
C CYS A 590 -18.33 14.76 -29.09
N SER A 591 -19.49 15.18 -28.57
CA SER A 591 -20.74 15.22 -29.35
C SER A 591 -20.73 16.32 -30.40
N SER A 592 -20.05 17.45 -30.13
CA SER A 592 -19.96 18.58 -31.07
C SER A 592 -19.05 18.33 -32.29
N THR A 593 -18.10 17.39 -32.17
CA THR A 593 -17.07 17.12 -33.18
C THR A 593 -17.41 15.93 -34.09
N SER A 594 -18.42 15.13 -33.76
CA SER A 594 -18.83 13.97 -34.56
C SER A 594 -19.91 14.34 -35.58
N GLU A 595 -19.51 14.56 -36.83
CA GLU A 595 -20.46 14.64 -37.95
C GLU A 595 -20.97 13.23 -38.32
N ARG A 596 -22.29 13.01 -38.23
CA ARG A 596 -23.05 11.87 -38.84
C ARG A 596 -22.92 10.48 -38.20
N ARG A 597 -23.19 10.33 -36.90
CA ARG A 597 -23.67 9.05 -36.32
C ARG A 597 -24.86 9.28 -35.39
N GLU A 598 -25.72 8.27 -35.26
CA GLU A 598 -26.72 8.20 -34.18
C GLU A 598 -25.95 8.11 -32.86
N LEU A 599 -25.77 9.26 -32.20
CA LEU A 599 -25.18 9.36 -30.89
C LEU A 599 -26.29 9.51 -29.85
N ASN A 600 -26.07 8.95 -28.67
CA ASN A 600 -26.88 9.24 -27.51
C ASN A 600 -26.75 10.73 -27.17
N ASP A 601 -27.85 11.47 -27.27
CA ASP A 601 -27.88 12.91 -27.06
C ASP A 601 -27.88 13.23 -25.55
N VAL A 602 -26.76 13.77 -25.08
CA VAL A 602 -26.54 14.16 -23.68
C VAL A 602 -27.60 15.17 -23.21
N ILE A 603 -27.95 16.14 -24.04
CA ILE A 603 -28.94 17.18 -23.71
C ILE A 603 -30.32 16.54 -23.64
N ALA A 604 -30.67 15.70 -24.62
CA ALA A 604 -31.96 15.01 -24.63
C ALA A 604 -32.14 14.11 -23.40
N VAL A 605 -31.08 13.42 -22.96
CA VAL A 605 -31.12 12.60 -21.73
C VAL A 605 -31.40 13.48 -20.51
N PHE A 606 -30.69 14.59 -20.32
CA PHE A 606 -30.98 15.54 -19.22
C PHE A 606 -32.41 16.09 -19.31
N ALA A 607 -32.89 16.45 -20.50
CA ALA A 607 -34.25 16.96 -20.70
C ALA A 607 -35.33 15.90 -20.43
N SER A 608 -35.03 14.61 -20.61
CA SER A 608 -35.96 13.50 -20.41
C SER A 608 -36.14 13.06 -18.95
N MET A 609 -35.40 13.67 -18.02
CA MET A 609 -35.44 13.30 -16.61
C MET A 609 -36.63 13.94 -15.86
N ASP A 610 -37.22 13.20 -14.92
CA ASP A 610 -38.39 13.61 -14.14
C ASP A 610 -38.10 14.68 -13.05
N CYS A 611 -36.95 15.37 -13.10
CA CYS A 611 -36.51 16.34 -12.09
C CYS A 611 -35.90 17.65 -12.68
N PRO A 612 -36.60 18.35 -13.58
CA PRO A 612 -36.05 19.49 -14.33
C PRO A 612 -35.58 20.65 -13.44
N ALA A 613 -36.24 20.90 -12.30
CA ALA A 613 -35.82 21.92 -11.36
C ALA A 613 -34.45 21.61 -10.73
N THR A 614 -34.25 20.37 -10.26
CA THR A 614 -32.97 19.92 -9.68
C THR A 614 -31.84 20.02 -10.68
N ILE A 615 -32.09 19.67 -11.94
CA ILE A 615 -31.12 19.76 -13.03
C ILE A 615 -30.74 21.22 -13.28
N HIS A 616 -31.73 22.10 -13.43
CA HIS A 616 -31.50 23.53 -13.64
C HIS A 616 -30.70 24.15 -12.49
N PHE A 617 -31.10 23.93 -11.24
CA PHE A 617 -30.36 24.44 -10.07
C PHE A 617 -28.95 23.86 -9.98
N GLY A 618 -28.78 22.56 -10.27
CA GLY A 618 -27.47 21.90 -10.25
C GLY A 618 -26.50 22.47 -11.26
N LEU A 619 -26.94 22.63 -12.51
CA LEU A 619 -26.13 23.22 -13.57
C LEU A 619 -25.84 24.71 -13.31
N GLN A 620 -26.84 25.46 -12.84
CA GLN A 620 -26.65 26.87 -12.45
C GLN A 620 -25.63 27.00 -11.29
N TYR A 621 -25.65 26.07 -10.33
CA TYR A 621 -24.67 26.03 -9.26
C TYR A 621 -23.26 25.80 -9.79
N LEU A 622 -23.06 24.87 -10.73
CA LEU A 622 -21.75 24.64 -11.36
C LEU A 622 -21.25 25.87 -12.14
N LEU A 623 -22.14 26.56 -12.85
CA LEU A 623 -21.82 27.77 -13.64
C LEU A 623 -21.44 28.96 -12.76
N SER A 624 -22.14 29.12 -11.63
CA SER A 624 -21.89 30.21 -10.67
C SER A 624 -20.75 29.91 -9.69
N TYR A 625 -20.21 28.69 -9.67
CA TYR A 625 -19.12 28.30 -8.79
C TYR A 625 -17.82 29.05 -9.13
N ASN A 626 -17.08 29.48 -8.10
CA ASN A 626 -15.85 30.23 -8.30
C ASN A 626 -14.67 29.30 -8.66
N TRP A 627 -14.42 29.15 -9.97
CA TRP A 627 -13.31 28.34 -10.50
C TRP A 627 -11.97 29.09 -10.62
N VAL A 628 -11.91 30.38 -10.27
CA VAL A 628 -10.77 31.28 -10.58
C VAL A 628 -9.44 30.80 -9.99
N CYS A 629 -9.47 30.09 -8.86
CA CYS A 629 -8.25 29.53 -8.27
C CYS A 629 -7.67 28.34 -9.06
N PHE A 630 -8.45 27.67 -9.93
CA PHE A 630 -8.14 26.35 -10.48
C PHE A 630 -7.95 26.31 -12.01
N LEU A 631 -8.34 27.35 -12.73
CA LEU A 631 -8.31 27.39 -14.20
C LEU A 631 -7.55 28.62 -14.67
N SER A 632 -6.43 28.42 -15.36
CA SER A 632 -5.75 29.52 -16.03
C SER A 632 -6.37 29.89 -17.39
N HIS A 633 -7.10 29.00 -18.09
CA HIS A 633 -7.45 29.21 -19.52
C HIS A 633 -8.75 28.58 -20.08
N SER A 634 -9.70 28.07 -19.29
CA SER A 634 -10.84 27.27 -19.82
C SER A 634 -12.20 27.66 -19.25
N LEU A 635 -12.60 28.93 -19.40
CA LEU A 635 -13.96 29.40 -19.05
C LEU A 635 -14.94 29.36 -20.23
N SER A 636 -14.44 29.31 -21.47
CA SER A 636 -15.26 29.54 -22.67
C SER A 636 -16.32 28.48 -22.95
N ILE A 637 -16.15 27.25 -22.45
CA ILE A 637 -17.06 26.11 -22.75
C ILE A 637 -18.18 25.98 -21.70
N LEU A 638 -17.97 26.45 -20.47
CA LEU A 638 -19.05 26.47 -19.46
C LEU A 638 -20.22 27.37 -19.90
N TYR A 639 -19.96 28.45 -20.65
CA TYR A 639 -21.00 29.32 -21.21
C TYR A 639 -21.82 28.72 -22.37
N LEU A 640 -21.55 27.46 -22.76
CA LEU A 640 -22.34 26.72 -23.76
C LEU A 640 -23.39 25.78 -23.15
N LEU A 641 -23.44 25.68 -21.82
CA LEU A 641 -24.56 25.02 -21.14
C LEU A 641 -25.77 25.99 -21.18
N PRO A 642 -26.89 25.61 -21.80
CA PRO A 642 -28.08 26.45 -21.90
C PRO A 642 -28.75 26.72 -20.55
#